data_AF-A0ABD3MVD2-F1
#
_entry.id   AF-A0ABD3MVD2-F1
#
_cell.length_a   1.000
_cell.length_b   1.000
_cell.length_c   1.000
_cell.angle_alpha   90.00
_cell.angle_beta   90.00
_cell.angle_gamma   90.00
#
_symmetry.space_group_name_H-M   'P 1'
#
loop_
_entity.id
_entity.type
_entity.pdbx_description
1 polymer ?
#
loop_
_entity_poly.entity_id
_entity_poly.type
_entity_poly.pdbx_seq_one_letter_code
_entity_poly.pdbx_strand_id
1 'polypeptide(L)'
;MATVPEISSAAEDEQQQSSQWTGDVWIQDHWTEEEKAEARGRLAASSRFCRGGQDADDCEQRQQQQAHAFQQFRRNASTNWNVFYNQNKTNFFKDRHYLQKSFPNEFGWLYDMKNVDDAVTIKCDPGGTNHETSISPLGENGVTNSEFRIVEVGCGVGNAILPLLEQHSKLMQQYTSDLRQASSDEISSTSIPPCPPQLHIHCLDFAPSAIQLLKKDALFQAAAREGRATAHVYDLSSTHPSTINIGIPDNADSDVQLDDKTSTRTKSPQSLANSADVAILLFCLSAIGPHPSPALRRAAQNVIDMLRPGGTLVIRDYGRLDEAQMKLGKGGKELSDNFYRKGDGTGCYYFELNDLKDLFVTKDDDISNNDKLELLELDYIQRVYRNRGDGSCRRRVWIQGRFRKPMLNEKSIGHSKDIKRFDVDPLRDFLDSSVRRWDDCYRSLPETSSPCSLPSNLFQIFPNEFLPWISSQSSRRTDTICGTSNTSPVTAIDLGCGLGNETLLNLVEWQAKCHEEVYRQKLEENGCGLSSSTCSLSDFPKPPLLNVHFIDASNEAIDRLRYDPRYKHAANSMAENKSPAKITCQLCNFASSQPMVNQSADIILLLFALSAIGPYQRHQHQSDNDSASGMIMAVQHAVNMLKDDGVILFQDYARYDDDQLQLNSVVGAQLSENFFVRCEEVDDDHNQTFSSTGTGCYFFDLEEVRELFTNAGLEVLQLEYVTRVTKKSGKNGRDCNRNGGVASRTRRWVLGRFRKAPRHQKSA
;
A
#
# COMPACT_ATOMS: atom_id res chain seq x y z
N MET A 1 -62.62 -34.53 31.78
CA MET A 1 -62.33 -33.24 32.44
C MET A 1 -60.84 -33.17 32.71
N ALA A 2 -60.27 -31.96 32.60
CA ALA A 2 -58.87 -31.56 32.75
C ALA A 2 -58.04 -31.61 31.45
N THR A 3 -58.00 -30.41 30.87
CA THR A 3 -57.22 -29.84 29.76
C THR A 3 -55.73 -29.67 30.10
N VAL A 4 -54.89 -29.84 29.08
CA VAL A 4 -53.44 -29.56 29.07
C VAL A 4 -53.22 -28.08 28.69
N PRO A 5 -52.28 -27.34 29.30
CA PRO A 5 -52.11 -25.91 29.05
C PRO A 5 -51.32 -25.60 27.78
N GLU A 6 -51.70 -24.50 27.14
CA GLU A 6 -51.16 -23.92 25.90
C GLU A 6 -49.73 -23.39 26.04
N ILE A 7 -48.91 -23.60 25.00
CA ILE A 7 -47.63 -22.94 24.78
C ILE A 7 -47.92 -21.73 23.87
N SER A 8 -47.78 -20.51 24.39
CA SER A 8 -47.97 -19.28 23.61
C SER A 8 -46.72 -18.90 22.82
N SER A 9 -46.95 -18.49 21.57
CA SER A 9 -46.04 -17.88 20.61
C SER A 9 -45.29 -16.66 21.17
N ALA A 10 -43.96 -16.73 21.18
CA ALA A 10 -43.06 -15.57 21.28
C ALA A 10 -41.70 -15.93 20.65
N ALA A 11 -41.69 -16.07 19.32
CA ALA A 11 -40.46 -16.27 18.54
C ALA A 11 -40.61 -15.69 17.12
N GLU A 12 -41.23 -14.52 16.99
CA GLU A 12 -41.27 -13.74 15.74
C GLU A 12 -41.38 -12.25 16.11
N ASP A 13 -40.35 -11.64 16.72
CA ASP A 13 -40.33 -10.18 16.92
C ASP A 13 -38.94 -9.60 17.29
N GLU A 14 -37.84 -10.08 16.68
CA GLU A 14 -36.51 -9.44 16.83
C GLU A 14 -35.75 -9.20 15.52
N GLN A 15 -36.44 -9.10 14.38
CA GLN A 15 -35.86 -8.60 13.12
C GLN A 15 -36.62 -7.39 12.58
N GLN A 16 -36.77 -6.36 13.40
CA GLN A 16 -37.18 -5.04 12.92
C GLN A 16 -36.69 -3.96 13.90
N GLN A 17 -35.40 -3.59 13.79
CA GLN A 17 -34.94 -2.29 14.28
C GLN A 17 -34.32 -1.48 13.14
N SER A 18 -34.82 -0.25 13.06
CA SER A 18 -34.81 0.66 11.94
C SER A 18 -33.41 1.16 11.57
N SER A 19 -33.04 0.95 10.32
CA SER A 19 -32.00 1.71 9.62
C SER A 19 -32.49 3.14 9.41
N GLN A 20 -31.97 4.07 10.19
CA GLN A 20 -32.20 5.50 10.00
C GLN A 20 -31.50 5.94 8.71
N TRP A 21 -32.27 6.54 7.80
CA TRP A 21 -31.84 6.92 6.46
C TRP A 21 -30.96 8.18 6.49
N THR A 22 -29.73 8.10 5.94
CA THR A 22 -28.72 9.18 5.93
C THR A 22 -28.76 10.07 4.67
N GLY A 23 -29.65 9.80 3.72
CA GLY A 23 -29.66 10.51 2.43
C GLY A 23 -28.72 9.92 1.36
N ASP A 24 -27.75 9.09 1.75
CA ASP A 24 -26.83 8.46 0.81
C ASP A 24 -27.43 7.26 0.07
N VAL A 25 -27.23 7.22 -1.24
CA VAL A 25 -27.78 6.20 -2.15
C VAL A 25 -26.96 4.90 -2.12
N TRP A 26 -25.77 4.92 -1.50
CA TRP A 26 -24.80 3.84 -1.53
C TRP A 26 -24.27 3.57 -0.13
N ILE A 27 -24.40 2.33 0.34
CA ILE A 27 -23.82 1.88 1.60
C ILE A 27 -22.74 0.86 1.25
N GLN A 28 -21.54 1.06 1.80
CA GLN A 28 -20.45 0.09 1.68
C GLN A 28 -20.90 -1.22 2.32
N ASP A 29 -20.79 -2.30 1.55
CA ASP A 29 -21.23 -3.63 1.98
C ASP A 29 -19.98 -4.45 2.29
N HIS A 30 -20.00 -5.18 3.41
CA HIS A 30 -18.94 -6.10 3.79
C HIS A 30 -19.50 -7.50 3.86
N TRP A 31 -19.06 -8.35 2.95
CA TRP A 31 -19.49 -9.73 2.91
C TRP A 31 -18.74 -10.59 3.91
N THR A 32 -19.48 -11.30 4.75
CA THR A 32 -18.94 -12.43 5.52
C THR A 32 -18.56 -13.59 4.59
N GLU A 33 -17.65 -14.46 5.01
CA GLU A 33 -17.29 -15.65 4.22
C GLU A 33 -18.46 -16.61 4.02
N GLU A 34 -19.40 -16.64 4.97
CA GLU A 34 -20.65 -17.40 4.92
C GLU A 34 -21.56 -16.88 3.81
N GLU A 35 -21.77 -15.56 3.73
CA GLU A 35 -22.55 -14.96 2.64
C GLU A 35 -21.90 -15.21 1.27
N LYS A 36 -20.56 -15.12 1.18
CA LYS A 36 -19.85 -15.44 -0.07
C LYS A 36 -20.04 -16.91 -0.44
N ALA A 37 -20.00 -17.82 0.53
CA ALA A 37 -20.25 -19.23 0.32
C ALA A 37 -21.69 -19.50 -0.15
N GLU A 38 -22.70 -18.83 0.42
CA GLU A 38 -24.09 -18.95 -0.02
C GLU A 38 -24.26 -18.46 -1.46
N ALA A 39 -23.69 -17.30 -1.80
CA ALA A 39 -23.70 -16.77 -3.16
C ALA A 39 -23.04 -17.71 -4.17
N ARG A 40 -21.87 -18.28 -3.82
CA ARG A 40 -21.21 -19.31 -4.62
C ARG A 40 -22.11 -20.53 -4.82
N GLY A 41 -22.76 -21.01 -3.75
CA GLY A 41 -23.71 -22.11 -3.81
C GLY A 41 -24.90 -21.84 -4.73
N ARG A 42 -25.47 -20.63 -4.67
CA ARG A 42 -26.58 -20.21 -5.54
C ARG A 42 -26.16 -20.15 -7.01
N LEU A 43 -24.95 -19.68 -7.28
CA LEU A 43 -24.39 -19.65 -8.64
C LEU A 43 -24.11 -21.06 -9.16
N ALA A 44 -23.54 -21.94 -8.34
CA ALA A 44 -23.33 -23.33 -8.69
C ALA A 44 -24.66 -24.07 -8.97
N ALA A 45 -25.69 -23.82 -8.16
CA ALA A 45 -27.02 -24.42 -8.34
C ALA A 45 -27.78 -23.91 -9.58
N SER A 46 -27.48 -22.70 -10.04
CA SER A 46 -28.09 -22.09 -11.23
C SER A 46 -27.28 -22.31 -12.51
N SER A 47 -25.98 -22.57 -12.41
CA SER A 47 -25.15 -22.85 -13.58
C SER A 47 -25.55 -24.17 -14.23
N ARG A 48 -25.67 -24.16 -15.56
CA ARG A 48 -25.92 -25.36 -16.34
C ARG A 48 -24.69 -26.26 -16.47
N PHE A 49 -23.49 -25.77 -16.11
CA PHE A 49 -22.24 -26.53 -16.15
C PHE A 49 -22.12 -27.62 -15.06
N CYS A 50 -22.84 -27.50 -13.94
CA CYS A 50 -22.70 -28.40 -12.78
C CYS A 50 -23.78 -29.50 -12.67
N ARG A 51 -24.70 -29.63 -13.63
CA ARG A 51 -25.70 -30.71 -13.60
C ARG A 51 -25.11 -31.96 -14.25
N GLY A 52 -24.55 -32.84 -13.43
CA GLY A 52 -24.16 -34.20 -13.81
C GLY A 52 -25.37 -35.01 -14.25
N GLY A 53 -25.66 -34.99 -15.56
CA GLY A 53 -26.51 -35.98 -16.20
C GLY A 53 -25.68 -37.23 -16.49
N GLN A 54 -26.25 -38.41 -16.28
CA GLN A 54 -25.58 -39.71 -16.36
C GLN A 54 -25.32 -40.20 -17.80
N ASP A 55 -25.72 -39.42 -18.83
CA ASP A 55 -25.60 -39.80 -20.24
C ASP A 55 -24.65 -38.87 -21.02
N ALA A 56 -23.62 -39.44 -21.66
CA ALA A 56 -22.55 -38.72 -22.34
C ALA A 56 -23.03 -37.96 -23.60
N ASP A 57 -23.95 -38.55 -24.38
CA ASP A 57 -24.50 -37.95 -25.61
C ASP A 57 -25.26 -36.63 -25.34
N ASP A 58 -25.91 -36.58 -24.19
CA ASP A 58 -26.71 -35.45 -23.71
C ASP A 58 -25.82 -34.26 -23.29
N CYS A 59 -24.59 -34.55 -22.83
CA CYS A 59 -23.57 -33.56 -22.49
C CYS A 59 -22.98 -32.91 -23.76
N GLU A 60 -22.62 -33.71 -24.76
CA GLU A 60 -22.03 -33.21 -26.01
C GLU A 60 -23.00 -32.31 -26.79
N GLN A 61 -24.28 -32.69 -26.89
CA GLN A 61 -25.28 -31.86 -27.56
C GLN A 61 -25.48 -30.50 -26.87
N ARG A 62 -25.48 -30.47 -25.53
CA ARG A 62 -25.56 -29.22 -24.75
C ARG A 62 -24.35 -28.32 -24.99
N GLN A 63 -23.14 -28.88 -25.02
CA GLN A 63 -21.91 -28.13 -25.31
C GLN A 63 -21.93 -27.56 -26.74
N GLN A 64 -22.39 -28.33 -27.73
CA GLN A 64 -22.51 -27.86 -29.12
C GLN A 64 -23.54 -26.72 -29.26
N GLN A 65 -24.72 -26.85 -28.63
CA GLN A 65 -25.74 -25.80 -28.65
C GLN A 65 -25.25 -24.50 -28.01
N GLN A 66 -24.48 -24.61 -26.93
CA GLN A 66 -23.88 -23.47 -26.23
C GLN A 66 -22.78 -22.81 -27.07
N ALA A 67 -21.88 -23.60 -27.67
CA ALA A 67 -20.85 -23.10 -28.57
C ALA A 67 -21.48 -22.35 -29.76
N HIS A 68 -22.57 -22.88 -30.32
CA HIS A 68 -23.33 -22.22 -31.38
C HIS A 68 -23.94 -20.89 -30.90
N ALA A 69 -24.56 -20.85 -29.72
CA ALA A 69 -25.13 -19.63 -29.14
C ALA A 69 -24.06 -18.56 -28.87
N PHE A 70 -22.88 -18.96 -28.38
CA PHE A 70 -21.75 -18.06 -28.18
C PHE A 70 -21.19 -17.53 -29.50
N GLN A 71 -21.04 -18.37 -30.53
CA GLN A 71 -20.63 -17.93 -31.87
C GLN A 71 -21.64 -16.95 -32.47
N GLN A 72 -22.93 -17.22 -32.34
CA GLN A 72 -23.99 -16.31 -32.82
C GLN A 72 -23.95 -14.97 -32.08
N PHE A 73 -23.77 -15.00 -30.75
CA PHE A 73 -23.59 -13.79 -29.95
C PHE A 73 -22.39 -12.97 -30.46
N ARG A 74 -21.23 -13.60 -30.66
CA ARG A 74 -20.02 -12.91 -31.14
C ARG A 74 -20.21 -12.26 -32.51
N ARG A 75 -20.86 -12.95 -33.45
CA ARG A 75 -21.16 -12.39 -34.79
C ARG A 75 -22.06 -11.15 -34.72
N ASN A 76 -22.97 -11.10 -33.74
CA ASN A 76 -23.97 -10.04 -33.62
C ASN A 76 -23.60 -8.95 -32.59
N ALA A 77 -22.43 -9.04 -31.93
CA ALA A 77 -22.07 -8.17 -30.82
C ALA A 77 -22.12 -6.68 -31.18
N SER A 78 -21.56 -6.30 -32.34
CA SER A 78 -21.56 -4.90 -32.80
C SER A 78 -22.99 -4.40 -33.04
N THR A 79 -23.80 -5.22 -33.73
CA THR A 79 -25.20 -4.91 -34.02
C THR A 79 -26.01 -4.72 -32.74
N ASN A 80 -25.81 -5.58 -31.74
CA ASN A 80 -26.53 -5.50 -30.47
C ASN A 80 -26.23 -4.19 -29.72
N TRP A 81 -24.96 -3.80 -29.64
CA TRP A 81 -24.59 -2.52 -29.04
C TRP A 81 -25.09 -1.32 -29.85
N ASN A 82 -25.05 -1.39 -31.18
CA ASN A 82 -25.59 -0.34 -32.05
C ASN A 82 -27.10 -0.15 -31.86
N VAL A 83 -27.86 -1.26 -31.77
CA VAL A 83 -29.29 -1.25 -31.45
C VAL A 83 -29.54 -0.65 -30.07
N PHE A 84 -28.76 -1.06 -29.07
CA PHE A 84 -28.86 -0.55 -27.71
C PHE A 84 -28.75 0.98 -27.66
N TYR A 85 -27.73 1.58 -28.29
CA TYR A 85 -27.56 3.03 -28.29
C TYR A 85 -28.60 3.76 -29.14
N ASN A 86 -29.07 3.17 -30.25
CA ASN A 86 -30.17 3.75 -31.02
C ASN A 86 -31.48 3.86 -30.22
N GLN A 87 -31.74 2.86 -29.36
CA GLN A 87 -32.93 2.85 -28.50
C GLN A 87 -32.78 3.78 -27.29
N ASN A 88 -31.63 3.76 -26.64
CA ASN A 88 -31.44 4.41 -25.34
C ASN A 88 -30.83 5.82 -25.40
N LYS A 89 -30.25 6.20 -26.55
CA LYS A 89 -29.65 7.52 -26.80
C LYS A 89 -28.64 7.90 -25.71
N THR A 90 -28.73 9.12 -25.19
CA THR A 90 -27.78 9.69 -24.22
C THR A 90 -28.20 9.53 -22.74
N ASN A 91 -29.45 9.14 -22.48
CA ASN A 91 -30.04 9.26 -21.13
C ASN A 91 -29.90 7.99 -20.26
N PHE A 92 -29.26 6.95 -20.79
CA PHE A 92 -29.21 5.65 -20.11
C PHE A 92 -28.26 5.63 -18.92
N PHE A 93 -27.07 6.19 -19.10
CA PHE A 93 -26.08 6.32 -18.04
C PHE A 93 -26.10 7.75 -17.52
N LYS A 94 -25.69 7.91 -16.26
CA LYS A 94 -25.41 9.23 -15.69
C LYS A 94 -23.94 9.56 -15.87
N ASP A 95 -23.67 10.84 -16.02
CA ASP A 95 -22.31 11.37 -16.03
C ASP A 95 -21.54 11.04 -14.75
N ARG A 96 -20.29 10.63 -14.92
CA ARG A 96 -19.42 10.08 -13.89
C ARG A 96 -18.56 11.16 -13.25
N HIS A 97 -19.19 12.06 -12.49
CA HIS A 97 -18.55 13.13 -11.71
C HIS A 97 -17.75 12.66 -10.48
N TYR A 98 -17.29 11.41 -10.48
CA TYR A 98 -16.63 10.75 -9.36
C TYR A 98 -15.28 10.14 -9.75
N LEU A 99 -14.81 10.30 -10.99
CA LEU A 99 -13.55 9.70 -11.43
C LEU A 99 -12.37 10.19 -10.61
N GLN A 100 -12.31 11.47 -10.26
CA GLN A 100 -11.34 12.05 -9.33
C GLN A 100 -11.43 11.47 -7.91
N LYS A 101 -12.60 10.99 -7.49
CA LYS A 101 -12.75 10.31 -6.19
C LYS A 101 -12.34 8.84 -6.27
N SER A 102 -12.52 8.21 -7.43
CA SER A 102 -12.18 6.78 -7.64
C SER A 102 -10.74 6.56 -8.09
N PHE A 103 -10.14 7.55 -8.76
CA PHE A 103 -8.82 7.55 -9.37
C PHE A 103 -8.17 8.95 -9.19
N PRO A 104 -7.87 9.35 -7.94
CA PRO A 104 -7.39 10.70 -7.64
C PRO A 104 -6.02 11.02 -8.25
N ASN A 105 -5.13 10.04 -8.42
CA ASN A 105 -3.80 10.32 -8.98
C ASN A 105 -3.87 10.61 -10.49
N GLU A 106 -4.84 10.05 -11.20
CA GLU A 106 -5.01 10.22 -12.63
C GLU A 106 -5.81 11.49 -12.98
N PHE A 107 -6.78 11.87 -12.14
CA PHE A 107 -7.72 12.97 -12.45
C PHE A 107 -7.80 14.09 -11.40
N GLY A 108 -7.12 13.99 -10.26
CA GLY A 108 -7.21 14.97 -9.17
C GLY A 108 -6.77 16.37 -9.56
N TRP A 109 -5.76 16.47 -10.43
CA TRP A 109 -5.24 17.73 -10.96
C TRP A 109 -6.28 18.57 -11.71
N LEU A 110 -7.37 17.96 -12.20
CA LEU A 110 -8.47 18.68 -12.86
C LEU A 110 -9.36 19.46 -11.88
N TYR A 111 -9.26 19.19 -10.58
CA TYR A 111 -10.23 19.66 -9.57
C TYR A 111 -9.59 20.49 -8.44
N ASP A 112 -8.28 20.41 -8.21
CA ASP A 112 -7.57 21.21 -7.19
C ASP A 112 -6.16 21.63 -7.66
N MET A 113 -5.95 22.94 -7.84
CA MET A 113 -4.68 23.55 -8.25
C MET A 113 -3.78 23.96 -7.08
N LYS A 114 -4.23 23.87 -5.83
CA LYS A 114 -3.44 24.30 -4.66
C LYS A 114 -2.37 23.31 -4.22
N ASN A 115 -2.31 22.13 -4.86
CA ASN A 115 -1.35 21.05 -4.60
C ASN A 115 -0.47 20.73 -5.83
N VAL A 116 -0.30 21.68 -6.76
CA VAL A 116 0.41 21.44 -8.03
C VAL A 116 1.95 21.50 -7.88
N ASP A 117 2.48 21.64 -6.67
CA ASP A 117 3.93 21.50 -6.45
C ASP A 117 4.40 20.03 -6.55
N ASP A 118 3.53 19.04 -6.31
CA ASP A 118 3.87 17.61 -6.41
C ASP A 118 3.31 16.91 -7.66
N ALA A 119 2.26 17.45 -8.29
CA ALA A 119 1.56 16.79 -9.42
C ALA A 119 2.18 17.06 -10.80
N VAL A 120 3.04 18.09 -10.95
CA VAL A 120 3.71 18.45 -12.21
C VAL A 120 5.22 18.57 -12.00
N THR A 121 5.84 17.58 -11.35
CA THR A 121 7.25 17.28 -11.68
C THR A 121 7.27 16.27 -12.83
N ILE A 122 6.85 16.74 -14.02
CA ILE A 122 7.34 16.13 -15.26
C ILE A 122 8.83 16.49 -15.29
N LYS A 123 9.70 15.52 -14.98
CA LYS A 123 11.14 15.66 -15.20
C LYS A 123 11.38 15.84 -16.70
N CYS A 124 11.35 17.09 -17.17
CA CYS A 124 12.06 17.50 -18.36
C CYS A 124 13.47 17.88 -17.89
N ASP A 125 14.45 17.02 -18.15
CA ASP A 125 15.86 17.35 -17.95
C ASP A 125 16.23 18.61 -18.76
N PRO A 126 16.72 19.70 -18.13
CA PRO A 126 17.54 20.68 -18.80
C PRO A 126 18.99 20.21 -18.67
N GLY A 127 19.43 19.36 -19.60
CA GLY A 127 20.84 19.00 -19.69
C GLY A 127 21.68 20.21 -20.13
N GLY A 128 22.71 20.58 -19.35
CA GLY A 128 23.87 21.30 -19.89
C GLY A 128 24.49 22.41 -19.03
N THR A 129 25.46 22.02 -18.20
CA THR A 129 26.74 22.72 -17.89
C THR A 129 26.75 24.15 -17.35
N ASN A 130 27.41 24.29 -16.19
CA ASN A 130 27.98 25.53 -15.68
C ASN A 130 28.91 26.20 -16.71
N HIS A 131 28.56 27.41 -17.14
CA HIS A 131 29.52 28.44 -17.52
C HIS A 131 28.96 29.81 -17.13
N GLU A 132 29.71 30.55 -16.31
CA GLU A 132 29.50 31.98 -16.07
C GLU A 132 29.59 32.76 -17.39
N THR A 133 28.59 33.56 -17.74
CA THR A 133 28.73 35.01 -18.05
C THR A 133 27.41 35.65 -18.49
N SER A 134 27.21 36.88 -17.99
CA SER A 134 26.45 38.00 -18.57
C SER A 134 24.92 37.92 -18.71
N ILE A 135 24.27 38.78 -17.90
CA ILE A 135 22.93 39.32 -18.07
C ILE A 135 22.78 39.94 -19.47
N SER A 136 21.70 39.61 -20.19
CA SER A 136 21.12 40.40 -21.27
C SER A 136 19.59 40.22 -21.28
N PRO A 137 18.82 41.26 -21.61
CA PRO A 137 17.44 41.43 -21.15
C PRO A 137 16.38 40.78 -22.07
N LEU A 138 15.28 40.35 -21.44
CA LEU A 138 13.92 40.16 -21.98
C LEU A 138 13.79 39.90 -23.49
N GLY A 139 13.53 38.64 -23.86
CA GLY A 139 12.93 38.23 -25.13
C GLY A 139 11.60 37.54 -24.89
N GLU A 140 10.55 38.04 -25.54
CA GLU A 140 9.17 37.54 -25.52
C GLU A 140 9.03 36.10 -26.04
N ASN A 141 8.07 35.35 -25.45
CA ASN A 141 7.48 34.07 -25.87
C ASN A 141 8.16 32.75 -25.47
N GLY A 142 7.45 31.96 -24.64
CA GLY A 142 7.57 30.49 -24.65
C GLY A 142 7.35 29.74 -23.33
N VAL A 143 6.19 29.88 -22.68
CA VAL A 143 5.75 28.92 -21.65
C VAL A 143 5.47 27.58 -22.35
N THR A 144 6.27 26.54 -22.11
CA THR A 144 6.06 25.22 -22.73
C THR A 144 4.82 24.56 -22.11
N ASN A 145 3.70 24.55 -22.84
CA ASN A 145 2.45 23.91 -22.43
C ASN A 145 2.59 22.38 -22.53
N SER A 146 2.60 21.66 -21.41
CA SER A 146 2.69 20.19 -21.40
C SER A 146 1.33 19.58 -21.82
N GLU A 147 1.34 18.58 -22.71
CA GLU A 147 0.11 17.89 -23.17
C GLU A 147 -0.19 16.68 -22.29
N PHE A 148 -1.47 16.42 -22.01
CA PHE A 148 -1.96 15.26 -21.27
C PHE A 148 -3.05 14.52 -22.07
N ARG A 149 -2.82 13.25 -22.39
CA ARG A 149 -3.66 12.43 -23.27
C ARG A 149 -4.43 11.35 -22.52
N ILE A 150 -5.75 11.40 -22.61
CA ILE A 150 -6.67 10.36 -22.12
C ILE A 150 -7.24 9.58 -23.30
N VAL A 151 -7.23 8.25 -23.20
CA VAL A 151 -7.95 7.36 -24.12
C VAL A 151 -9.05 6.63 -23.35
N GLU A 152 -10.32 6.83 -23.70
CA GLU A 152 -11.41 6.03 -23.16
C GLU A 152 -11.84 4.99 -24.19
N VAL A 153 -11.82 3.70 -23.83
CA VAL A 153 -12.32 2.61 -24.67
C VAL A 153 -13.61 2.05 -24.10
N GLY A 154 -14.62 1.88 -24.96
CA GLY A 154 -16.00 1.71 -24.55
C GLY A 154 -16.64 3.01 -24.07
N CYS A 155 -16.28 4.15 -24.69
CA CYS A 155 -16.69 5.48 -24.23
C CYS A 155 -18.22 5.72 -24.26
N GLY A 156 -18.95 4.91 -25.05
CA GLY A 156 -20.36 5.11 -25.28
C GLY A 156 -20.65 6.52 -25.79
N VAL A 157 -21.54 7.21 -25.09
CA VAL A 157 -21.92 8.61 -25.38
C VAL A 157 -21.11 9.63 -24.58
N GLY A 158 -20.03 9.22 -23.90
CA GLY A 158 -19.07 10.12 -23.23
C GLY A 158 -19.35 10.43 -21.76
N ASN A 159 -20.13 9.62 -21.04
CA ASN A 159 -20.50 9.89 -19.63
C ASN A 159 -19.29 10.03 -18.68
N ALA A 160 -18.12 9.51 -19.05
CA ALA A 160 -16.88 9.66 -18.28
C ALA A 160 -16.09 10.89 -18.73
N ILE A 161 -15.88 11.06 -20.04
CA ILE A 161 -15.05 12.11 -20.62
C ILE A 161 -15.70 13.50 -20.69
N LEU A 162 -17.03 13.60 -20.85
CA LEU A 162 -17.72 14.90 -20.92
C LEU A 162 -17.53 15.71 -19.61
N PRO A 163 -17.69 15.12 -18.40
CA PRO A 163 -17.32 15.80 -17.16
C PRO A 163 -15.86 16.23 -17.07
N LEU A 164 -14.93 15.45 -17.62
CA LEU A 164 -13.50 15.80 -17.62
C LEU A 164 -13.22 17.00 -18.54
N LEU A 165 -13.85 17.04 -19.73
CA LEU A 165 -13.78 18.19 -20.64
C LEU A 165 -14.39 19.44 -20.03
N GLU A 166 -15.53 19.30 -19.35
CA GLU A 166 -16.19 20.41 -18.66
C GLU A 166 -15.28 20.97 -17.56
N GLN A 167 -14.66 20.10 -16.74
CA GLN A 167 -13.77 20.53 -15.66
C GLN A 167 -12.46 21.14 -16.16
N HIS A 168 -11.86 20.57 -17.21
CA HIS A 168 -10.69 21.18 -17.85
C HIS A 168 -11.01 22.58 -18.39
N SER A 169 -12.20 22.76 -18.98
CA SER A 169 -12.64 24.07 -19.46
C SER A 169 -12.79 25.08 -18.31
N LYS A 170 -13.35 24.67 -17.17
CA LYS A 170 -13.45 25.51 -15.95
C LYS A 170 -12.07 25.88 -15.41
N LEU A 171 -11.16 24.91 -15.36
CA LEU A 171 -9.79 25.08 -14.89
C LEU A 171 -9.02 26.10 -15.75
N MET A 172 -9.11 25.98 -17.08
CA MET A 172 -8.47 26.93 -18.01
C MET A 172 -9.06 28.34 -17.94
N GLN A 173 -10.38 28.46 -17.72
CA GLN A 173 -11.04 29.75 -17.50
C GLN A 173 -10.56 30.42 -16.21
N GLN A 174 -10.44 29.66 -15.11
CA GLN A 174 -9.92 30.15 -13.85
C GLN A 174 -8.48 30.64 -14.00
N TYR A 175 -7.61 29.81 -14.59
CA TYR A 175 -6.22 30.19 -14.85
C TYR A 175 -6.09 31.48 -15.70
N THR A 176 -6.93 31.63 -16.73
CA THR A 176 -6.94 32.84 -17.56
C THR A 176 -7.40 34.08 -16.78
N SER A 177 -8.37 33.94 -15.88
CA SER A 177 -8.83 35.02 -15.00
C SER A 177 -7.74 35.42 -14.00
N ASP A 178 -7.08 34.45 -13.37
CA ASP A 178 -5.99 34.67 -12.41
C ASP A 178 -4.81 35.39 -13.08
N LEU A 179 -4.45 35.00 -14.31
CA LEU A 179 -3.42 35.69 -15.11
C LEU A 179 -3.78 37.16 -15.40
N ARG A 180 -5.05 37.43 -15.73
CA ARG A 180 -5.51 38.81 -15.99
C ARG A 180 -5.47 39.65 -14.72
N GLN A 181 -5.86 39.10 -13.57
CA GLN A 181 -5.82 39.79 -12.29
C GLN A 181 -4.37 40.07 -11.84
N ALA A 182 -3.47 39.10 -12.00
CA ALA A 182 -2.05 39.27 -11.69
C ALA A 182 -1.36 40.32 -12.61
N SER A 183 -1.88 40.55 -13.82
CA SER A 183 -1.37 41.59 -14.72
C SER A 183 -1.88 43.00 -14.40
N SER A 184 -2.96 43.13 -13.63
CA SER A 184 -3.56 44.42 -13.27
C SER A 184 -3.13 44.96 -11.90
N ASP A 185 -2.78 44.08 -10.97
CA ASP A 185 -2.21 44.45 -9.68
C ASP A 185 -0.67 44.36 -9.78
N GLU A 186 0.10 45.36 -9.33
CA GLU A 186 1.58 45.28 -9.23
C GLU A 186 2.04 44.24 -8.17
N ILE A 187 1.56 43.01 -8.29
CA ILE A 187 1.85 41.90 -7.38
C ILE A 187 3.04 41.11 -7.93
N SER A 188 3.97 40.83 -7.03
CA SER A 188 5.14 39.97 -7.22
C SER A 188 4.82 38.69 -8.02
N SER A 189 5.67 38.37 -9.00
CA SER A 189 5.60 37.21 -9.91
C SER A 189 5.64 35.83 -9.22
N THR A 190 5.63 35.77 -7.89
CA THR A 190 5.67 34.56 -7.06
C THR A 190 4.29 33.98 -6.71
N SER A 191 3.19 34.50 -7.27
CA SER A 191 1.82 34.10 -6.90
C SER A 191 0.96 33.49 -8.02
N ILE A 192 1.50 33.33 -9.23
CA ILE A 192 0.76 32.78 -10.38
C ILE A 192 0.86 31.24 -10.34
N PRO A 193 -0.26 30.50 -10.29
CA PRO A 193 -0.23 29.04 -10.32
C PRO A 193 0.34 28.52 -11.65
N PRO A 194 0.95 27.32 -11.67
CA PRO A 194 1.49 26.75 -12.91
C PRO A 194 0.38 26.54 -13.96
N CYS A 195 0.72 26.74 -15.24
CA CYS A 195 -0.22 26.55 -16.35
C CYS A 195 -0.74 25.09 -16.35
N PRO A 196 -2.07 24.86 -16.33
CA PRO A 196 -2.62 23.53 -16.47
C PRO A 196 -2.19 22.88 -17.79
N PRO A 197 -1.94 21.56 -17.81
CA PRO A 197 -1.60 20.87 -19.05
C PRO A 197 -2.76 20.91 -20.05
N GLN A 198 -2.43 20.87 -21.33
CA GLN A 198 -3.40 20.79 -22.40
C GLN A 198 -4.01 19.39 -22.46
N LEU A 199 -5.30 19.26 -22.15
CA LEU A 199 -5.99 17.98 -22.18
C LEU A 199 -6.39 17.60 -23.62
N HIS A 200 -5.96 16.40 -24.04
CA HIS A 200 -6.36 15.74 -25.28
C HIS A 200 -7.11 14.43 -24.94
N ILE A 201 -8.28 14.22 -25.54
CA ILE A 201 -9.11 13.03 -25.29
C ILE A 201 -9.38 12.28 -26.60
N HIS A 202 -9.17 10.96 -26.57
CA HIS A 202 -9.53 10.06 -27.65
C HIS A 202 -10.59 9.06 -27.17
N CYS A 203 -11.75 9.08 -27.82
CA CYS A 203 -12.92 8.28 -27.45
C CYS A 203 -13.11 7.12 -28.44
N LEU A 204 -13.02 5.90 -27.95
CA LEU A 204 -13.06 4.68 -28.76
C LEU A 204 -14.27 3.84 -28.34
N ASP A 205 -15.10 3.45 -29.31
CA ASP A 205 -16.23 2.56 -29.05
C ASP A 205 -16.45 1.60 -30.22
N PHE A 206 -16.88 0.39 -29.91
CA PHE A 206 -17.18 -0.61 -30.92
C PHE A 206 -18.50 -0.33 -31.68
N ALA A 207 -19.40 0.47 -31.09
CA ALA A 207 -20.70 0.81 -31.68
C ALA A 207 -20.66 2.15 -32.44
N PRO A 208 -20.93 2.15 -33.76
CA PRO A 208 -20.99 3.38 -34.54
C PRO A 208 -22.00 4.42 -34.02
N SER A 209 -23.17 3.99 -33.56
CA SER A 209 -24.19 4.88 -33.00
C SER A 209 -23.72 5.60 -31.74
N ALA A 210 -22.89 4.98 -30.90
CA ALA A 210 -22.35 5.61 -29.69
C ALA A 210 -21.46 6.81 -30.07
N ILE A 211 -20.52 6.58 -30.99
CA ILE A 211 -19.63 7.61 -31.54
C ILE A 211 -20.42 8.73 -32.22
N GLN A 212 -21.46 8.40 -32.99
CA GLN A 212 -22.32 9.41 -33.63
C GLN A 212 -23.09 10.27 -32.63
N LEU A 213 -23.55 9.68 -31.51
CA LEU A 213 -24.21 10.42 -30.44
C LEU A 213 -23.22 11.32 -29.70
N LEU A 214 -22.03 10.82 -29.37
CA LEU A 214 -20.99 11.62 -28.73
C LEU A 214 -20.56 12.81 -29.60
N LYS A 215 -20.34 12.61 -30.91
CA LYS A 215 -19.98 13.69 -31.84
C LYS A 215 -21.05 14.78 -31.99
N LYS A 216 -22.28 14.55 -31.53
CA LYS A 216 -23.36 15.56 -31.50
C LYS A 216 -23.37 16.37 -30.21
N ASP A 217 -22.63 15.97 -29.18
CA ASP A 217 -22.55 16.69 -27.93
C ASP A 217 -21.80 18.03 -28.11
N ALA A 218 -22.34 19.10 -27.51
CA ALA A 218 -21.82 20.44 -27.68
C ALA A 218 -20.42 20.63 -27.05
N LEU A 219 -20.17 20.03 -25.88
CA LEU A 219 -18.87 20.09 -25.20
C LEU A 219 -17.83 19.31 -26.01
N PHE A 220 -18.21 18.13 -26.50
CA PHE A 220 -17.33 17.35 -27.36
C PHE A 220 -17.00 18.09 -28.66
N GLN A 221 -17.99 18.68 -29.33
CA GLN A 221 -17.78 19.46 -30.55
C GLN A 221 -16.89 20.69 -30.35
N ALA A 222 -17.00 21.36 -29.20
CA ALA A 222 -16.11 22.47 -28.86
C ALA A 222 -14.66 21.98 -28.73
N ALA A 223 -14.43 20.94 -27.93
CA ALA A 223 -13.10 20.35 -27.76
C ALA A 223 -12.52 19.80 -29.08
N ALA A 224 -13.34 19.17 -29.92
CA ALA A 224 -12.91 18.65 -31.21
C ALA A 224 -12.49 19.75 -32.19
N ARG A 225 -13.22 20.88 -32.23
CA ARG A 225 -12.85 22.05 -33.05
C ARG A 225 -11.51 22.66 -32.64
N GLU A 226 -11.14 22.50 -31.38
CA GLU A 226 -9.85 22.94 -30.83
C GLU A 226 -8.74 21.88 -30.98
N GLY A 227 -9.01 20.73 -31.61
CA GLY A 227 -8.04 19.64 -31.76
C GLY A 227 -7.77 18.86 -30.48
N ARG A 228 -8.63 19.02 -29.46
CA ARG A 228 -8.48 18.43 -28.12
C ARG A 228 -9.31 17.18 -27.89
N ALA A 229 -10.22 16.85 -28.81
CA ALA A 229 -11.05 15.65 -28.70
C ALA A 229 -11.23 14.95 -30.06
N THR A 230 -11.12 13.63 -30.07
CA THR A 230 -11.41 12.78 -31.24
C THR A 230 -12.25 11.58 -30.84
N ALA A 231 -13.01 11.02 -31.79
CA ALA A 231 -13.84 9.85 -31.53
C ALA A 231 -13.89 8.91 -32.75
N HIS A 232 -13.61 7.63 -32.53
CA HIS A 232 -13.45 6.62 -33.58
C HIS A 232 -14.20 5.33 -33.25
N VAL A 233 -14.76 4.71 -34.29
CA VAL A 233 -15.27 3.34 -34.18
C VAL A 233 -14.08 2.40 -34.12
N TYR A 234 -13.97 1.62 -33.05
CA TYR A 234 -12.78 0.84 -32.75
C TYR A 234 -13.14 -0.45 -32.01
N ASP A 235 -12.75 -1.59 -32.58
CA ASP A 235 -12.86 -2.90 -31.94
C ASP A 235 -11.57 -3.20 -31.17
N LEU A 236 -11.63 -3.05 -29.85
CA LEU A 236 -10.50 -3.29 -28.97
C LEU A 236 -9.93 -4.71 -29.11
N SER A 237 -10.73 -5.69 -29.51
CA SER A 237 -10.30 -7.09 -29.60
C SER A 237 -9.65 -7.48 -30.93
N SER A 238 -9.64 -6.59 -31.93
CA SER A 238 -9.14 -6.88 -33.27
C SER A 238 -8.33 -5.76 -33.94
N THR A 239 -8.46 -4.51 -33.48
CA THR A 239 -7.83 -3.36 -34.12
C THR A 239 -6.65 -2.88 -33.27
N HIS A 240 -5.46 -2.79 -33.83
CA HIS A 240 -4.28 -2.28 -33.11
C HIS A 240 -4.34 -0.73 -33.01
N PRO A 241 -3.91 -0.10 -31.89
CA PRO A 241 -4.03 1.36 -31.72
C PRO A 241 -3.25 2.21 -32.73
N SER A 242 -2.24 1.65 -33.38
CA SER A 242 -1.48 2.35 -34.44
C SER A 242 -2.31 2.71 -35.67
N THR A 243 -3.54 2.19 -35.81
CA THR A 243 -4.43 2.55 -36.93
C THR A 243 -5.08 3.92 -36.77
N ILE A 244 -4.94 4.57 -35.61
CA ILE A 244 -5.51 5.89 -35.32
C ILE A 244 -4.37 6.91 -35.30
N ASN A 245 -4.41 7.88 -36.22
CA ASN A 245 -3.44 8.97 -36.29
C ASN A 245 -3.87 10.13 -35.37
N ILE A 246 -2.91 10.73 -34.65
CA ILE A 246 -3.15 11.86 -33.72
C ILE A 246 -2.77 13.21 -34.39
N GLY A 247 -2.14 13.19 -35.57
CA GLY A 247 -1.36 14.33 -36.08
C GLY A 247 -1.93 15.20 -37.20
N ILE A 248 -3.14 15.00 -37.73
CA ILE A 248 -3.71 15.89 -38.78
C ILE A 248 -5.22 16.03 -38.55
N PRO A 249 -5.80 17.25 -38.50
CA PRO A 249 -7.25 17.44 -38.48
C PRO A 249 -7.87 16.85 -39.75
N ASP A 250 -8.98 16.12 -39.62
CA ASP A 250 -9.74 15.47 -40.71
C ASP A 250 -10.29 16.44 -41.80
N ASN A 251 -9.87 17.70 -41.84
CA ASN A 251 -10.33 18.76 -42.75
C ASN A 251 -9.26 19.18 -43.78
N ALA A 252 -8.48 18.24 -44.32
CA ALA A 252 -7.72 18.48 -45.55
C ALA A 252 -8.30 17.61 -46.65
N ASP A 253 -9.02 18.25 -47.57
CA ASP A 253 -9.49 17.65 -48.81
C ASP A 253 -8.38 16.84 -49.48
N SER A 254 -8.75 15.64 -49.91
CA SER A 254 -7.96 14.78 -50.77
C SER A 254 -7.78 15.43 -52.15
N ASP A 255 -6.84 16.36 -52.29
CA ASP A 255 -6.25 16.77 -53.58
C ASP A 255 -5.15 17.83 -53.40
N VAL A 256 -3.94 17.40 -53.00
CA VAL A 256 -2.72 18.16 -53.31
C VAL A 256 -1.63 17.16 -53.71
N GLN A 257 -1.32 17.12 -55.00
CA GLN A 257 -0.10 16.50 -55.52
C GLN A 257 1.10 17.23 -54.92
N LEU A 258 1.96 16.49 -54.21
CA LEU A 258 3.20 17.01 -53.64
C LEU A 258 4.28 17.07 -54.71
N ASP A 259 4.68 18.29 -55.08
CA ASP A 259 5.89 18.56 -55.84
C ASP A 259 7.13 18.36 -54.96
N ASP A 260 8.00 17.45 -55.41
CA ASP A 260 9.28 17.10 -54.82
C ASP A 260 10.31 18.21 -55.09
N LYS A 261 10.66 18.97 -54.03
CA LYS A 261 11.99 19.60 -53.78
C LYS A 261 11.90 20.61 -52.62
N THR A 262 11.96 20.12 -51.39
CA THR A 262 12.63 20.79 -50.26
C THR A 262 12.66 19.81 -49.10
N SER A 263 13.84 19.25 -48.84
CA SER A 263 14.09 18.32 -47.74
C SER A 263 13.94 19.06 -46.40
N THR A 264 12.71 19.13 -45.90
CA THR A 264 12.40 19.41 -44.50
C THR A 264 12.12 18.07 -43.84
N ARG A 265 12.80 17.82 -42.71
CA ARG A 265 12.76 16.57 -41.94
C ARG A 265 11.32 16.24 -41.53
N THR A 266 10.61 15.45 -42.33
CA THR A 266 9.23 15.04 -42.07
C THR A 266 9.18 14.20 -40.79
N LYS A 267 8.54 14.74 -39.75
CA LYS A 267 8.20 13.97 -38.54
C LYS A 267 7.28 12.82 -38.96
N SER A 268 7.59 11.61 -38.54
CA SER A 268 6.71 10.45 -38.74
C SER A 268 5.31 10.75 -38.17
N PRO A 269 4.23 10.25 -38.81
CA PRO A 269 2.88 10.43 -38.28
C PRO A 269 2.78 9.79 -36.89
N GLN A 270 2.37 10.58 -35.89
CA GLN A 270 2.09 10.09 -34.54
C GLN A 270 0.75 9.33 -34.53
N SER A 271 0.74 8.16 -33.90
CA SER A 271 -0.44 7.29 -33.76
C SER A 271 -0.84 7.11 -32.30
N LEU A 272 -2.01 6.50 -32.05
CA LEU A 272 -2.50 6.18 -30.70
C LEU A 272 -1.73 5.07 -29.99
N ALA A 273 -0.84 4.37 -30.71
CA ALA A 273 0.10 3.47 -30.06
C ALA A 273 1.14 4.27 -29.27
N ASN A 274 1.34 3.88 -28.01
CA ASN A 274 2.35 4.40 -27.10
C ASN A 274 2.21 5.90 -26.80
N SER A 275 0.97 6.41 -26.73
CA SER A 275 0.69 7.85 -26.63
C SER A 275 -0.11 8.26 -25.40
N ALA A 276 -0.86 7.33 -24.78
CA ALA A 276 -1.81 7.67 -23.73
C ALA A 276 -1.13 7.79 -22.35
N ASP A 277 -1.41 8.90 -21.64
CA ASP A 277 -1.10 9.06 -20.21
C ASP A 277 -2.03 8.21 -19.35
N VAL A 278 -3.31 8.19 -19.71
CA VAL A 278 -4.34 7.41 -19.03
C VAL A 278 -5.20 6.69 -20.05
N ALA A 279 -5.35 5.37 -19.92
CA ALA A 279 -6.37 4.59 -20.59
C ALA A 279 -7.50 4.25 -19.62
N ILE A 280 -8.75 4.44 -20.04
CA ILE A 280 -9.94 4.22 -19.22
C ILE A 280 -10.75 3.06 -19.80
N LEU A 281 -11.03 2.04 -18.97
CA LEU A 281 -11.94 0.93 -19.27
C LEU A 281 -13.06 0.87 -18.23
N LEU A 282 -14.22 1.45 -18.52
CA LEU A 282 -15.38 1.41 -17.63
C LEU A 282 -16.49 0.56 -18.26
N PHE A 283 -16.75 -0.62 -17.68
CA PHE A 283 -17.76 -1.57 -18.17
C PHE A 283 -17.53 -1.99 -19.62
N CYS A 284 -16.26 -2.12 -20.03
CA CYS A 284 -15.85 -2.36 -21.41
C CYS A 284 -15.46 -3.83 -21.65
N LEU A 285 -14.54 -4.36 -20.85
CA LEU A 285 -13.99 -5.71 -21.07
C LEU A 285 -15.06 -6.79 -20.93
N SER A 286 -16.02 -6.60 -20.03
CA SER A 286 -17.13 -7.53 -19.84
C SER A 286 -18.02 -7.72 -21.07
N ALA A 287 -18.00 -6.78 -22.02
CA ALA A 287 -18.76 -6.87 -23.26
C ALA A 287 -18.09 -7.75 -24.33
N ILE A 288 -16.78 -8.01 -24.21
CA ILE A 288 -15.95 -8.65 -25.23
C ILE A 288 -16.11 -10.18 -25.20
N GLY A 289 -16.03 -10.80 -24.02
CA GLY A 289 -16.17 -12.24 -23.87
C GLY A 289 -15.60 -12.79 -22.55
N PRO A 290 -15.67 -14.12 -22.35
CA PRO A 290 -15.18 -14.77 -21.14
C PRO A 290 -13.65 -14.77 -21.05
N HIS A 291 -13.14 -14.89 -19.83
CA HIS A 291 -11.74 -15.25 -19.56
C HIS A 291 -11.63 -16.76 -19.29
N PRO A 292 -10.57 -17.44 -19.77
CA PRO A 292 -9.61 -16.97 -20.76
C PRO A 292 -10.17 -17.02 -22.19
N SER A 293 -9.95 -15.98 -22.99
CA SER A 293 -10.24 -16.02 -24.43
C SER A 293 -9.23 -15.23 -25.27
N PRO A 294 -8.96 -15.63 -26.53
CA PRO A 294 -8.06 -14.90 -27.41
C PRO A 294 -8.47 -13.45 -27.67
N ALA A 295 -9.78 -13.18 -27.74
CA ALA A 295 -10.30 -11.83 -27.94
C ALA A 295 -9.99 -10.92 -26.75
N LEU A 296 -10.19 -11.40 -25.53
CA LEU A 296 -9.92 -10.64 -24.31
C LEU A 296 -8.41 -10.42 -24.09
N ARG A 297 -7.57 -11.41 -24.45
CA ARG A 297 -6.11 -11.24 -24.43
C ARG A 297 -5.62 -10.20 -25.43
N ARG A 298 -6.13 -10.21 -26.67
CA ARG A 298 -5.81 -9.15 -27.65
C ARG A 298 -6.32 -7.79 -27.20
N ALA A 299 -7.51 -7.74 -26.60
CA ALA A 299 -8.04 -6.50 -26.04
C ALA A 299 -7.12 -5.92 -24.96
N ALA A 300 -6.67 -6.76 -24.02
CA ALA A 300 -5.68 -6.35 -23.02
C ALA A 300 -4.39 -5.85 -23.68
N GLN A 301 -3.84 -6.59 -24.64
CA GLN A 301 -2.62 -6.20 -25.36
C GLN A 301 -2.76 -4.84 -26.06
N ASN A 302 -3.85 -4.63 -26.81
CA ASN A 302 -4.08 -3.36 -27.52
C ASN A 302 -4.19 -2.17 -26.56
N VAL A 303 -4.74 -2.34 -25.35
CA VAL A 303 -4.73 -1.28 -24.32
C VAL A 303 -3.31 -1.01 -23.81
N ILE A 304 -2.52 -2.06 -23.59
CA ILE A 304 -1.11 -1.91 -23.19
C ILE A 304 -0.33 -1.16 -24.27
N ASP A 305 -0.59 -1.48 -25.54
CA ASP A 305 0.04 -0.83 -26.69
C ASP A 305 -0.40 0.63 -26.85
N MET A 306 -1.56 1.05 -26.32
CA MET A 306 -2.00 2.46 -26.31
C MET A 306 -1.22 3.31 -25.31
N LEU A 307 -0.89 2.73 -24.15
CA LEU A 307 -0.22 3.45 -23.07
C LEU A 307 1.20 3.81 -23.49
N ARG A 308 1.59 5.07 -23.23
CA ARG A 308 3.01 5.44 -23.25
C ARG A 308 3.74 4.81 -22.06
N PRO A 309 5.07 4.71 -22.06
CA PRO A 309 5.80 4.24 -20.89
C PRO A 309 5.50 5.15 -19.69
N GLY A 310 5.18 4.55 -18.53
CA GLY A 310 4.70 5.27 -17.34
C GLY A 310 3.20 5.61 -17.36
N GLY A 311 2.51 5.42 -18.48
CA GLY A 311 1.06 5.62 -18.59
C GLY A 311 0.26 4.62 -17.75
N THR A 312 -0.94 5.02 -17.33
CA THR A 312 -1.77 4.24 -16.41
C THR A 312 -3.05 3.74 -17.06
N LEU A 313 -3.42 2.49 -16.80
CA LEU A 313 -4.73 1.93 -17.11
C LEU A 313 -5.59 1.97 -15.84
N VAL A 314 -6.76 2.60 -15.91
CA VAL A 314 -7.81 2.52 -14.89
C VAL A 314 -8.98 1.70 -15.40
N ILE A 315 -9.41 0.71 -14.61
CA ILE A 315 -10.50 -0.19 -14.97
C ILE A 315 -11.56 -0.24 -13.88
N ARG A 316 -12.82 -0.29 -14.29
CA ARG A 316 -13.94 -0.75 -13.45
C ARG A 316 -14.90 -1.58 -14.28
N ASP A 317 -15.19 -2.80 -13.86
CA ASP A 317 -16.11 -3.69 -14.57
C ASP A 317 -16.99 -4.51 -13.59
N TYR A 318 -17.81 -5.43 -14.08
CA TYR A 318 -18.65 -6.27 -13.24
C TYR A 318 -17.83 -7.30 -12.48
N GLY A 319 -17.99 -7.34 -11.15
CA GLY A 319 -17.29 -8.26 -10.27
C GLY A 319 -18.11 -9.51 -9.96
N ARG A 320 -17.42 -10.62 -9.71
CA ARG A 320 -18.03 -11.90 -9.38
C ARG A 320 -18.93 -11.79 -8.14
N LEU A 321 -20.00 -12.60 -8.11
CA LEU A 321 -21.02 -12.66 -7.05
C LEU A 321 -21.99 -11.47 -7.00
N ASP A 322 -22.01 -10.61 -8.03
CA ASP A 322 -23.04 -9.58 -8.17
C ASP A 322 -24.44 -10.21 -8.28
N GLU A 323 -25.45 -9.62 -7.64
CA GLU A 323 -26.80 -10.17 -7.63
C GLU A 323 -27.43 -10.22 -9.03
N ALA A 324 -27.06 -9.29 -9.93
CA ALA A 324 -27.48 -9.33 -11.33
C ALA A 324 -26.92 -10.58 -12.04
N GLN A 325 -25.72 -11.04 -11.67
CA GLN A 325 -25.16 -12.29 -12.19
C GLN A 325 -26.05 -13.48 -11.80
N MET A 326 -26.44 -13.56 -10.52
CA MET A 326 -27.31 -14.64 -10.03
C MET A 326 -28.67 -14.64 -10.72
N LYS A 327 -29.19 -13.47 -11.09
CA LYS A 327 -30.44 -13.34 -11.86
C LYS A 327 -30.27 -13.80 -13.30
N LEU A 328 -29.12 -13.53 -13.93
CA LEU A 328 -28.82 -13.97 -15.30
C LEU A 328 -28.55 -15.48 -15.39
N GLY A 329 -27.99 -16.08 -14.34
CA GLY A 329 -27.85 -17.54 -14.23
C GLY A 329 -29.21 -18.25 -14.27
N LYS A 330 -30.29 -17.59 -13.84
CA LYS A 330 -31.66 -18.11 -13.95
C LYS A 330 -32.25 -17.75 -15.32
N GLY A 331 -32.62 -18.76 -16.12
CA GLY A 331 -33.36 -18.56 -17.38
C GLY A 331 -32.54 -18.67 -18.67
N GLY A 332 -31.43 -19.41 -18.65
CA GLY A 332 -30.77 -19.89 -19.86
C GLY A 332 -29.98 -18.84 -20.65
N LYS A 333 -29.60 -17.73 -20.01
CA LYS A 333 -28.85 -16.61 -20.60
C LYS A 333 -27.33 -16.74 -20.52
N GLU A 334 -26.85 -17.74 -19.78
CA GLU A 334 -25.44 -18.13 -19.69
C GLU A 334 -24.93 -18.60 -21.07
N LEU A 335 -23.90 -17.91 -21.57
CA LEU A 335 -23.22 -18.21 -22.82
C LEU A 335 -21.94 -19.01 -22.58
N SER A 336 -21.25 -18.75 -21.47
CA SER A 336 -20.05 -19.45 -21.00
C SER A 336 -19.96 -19.26 -19.48
N ASP A 337 -19.03 -19.93 -18.81
CA ASP A 337 -18.75 -19.66 -17.40
C ASP A 337 -18.53 -18.16 -17.18
N ASN A 338 -19.22 -17.63 -16.17
CA ASN A 338 -19.31 -16.21 -15.80
C ASN A 338 -19.72 -15.22 -16.92
N PHE A 339 -20.12 -15.69 -18.12
CA PHE A 339 -20.49 -14.86 -19.26
C PHE A 339 -21.96 -15.01 -19.65
N TYR A 340 -22.69 -13.90 -19.71
CA TYR A 340 -24.14 -13.91 -19.91
C TYR A 340 -24.58 -12.94 -20.99
N ARG A 341 -25.69 -13.28 -21.65
CA ARG A 341 -26.42 -12.38 -22.56
C ARG A 341 -27.54 -11.66 -21.81
N LYS A 342 -27.55 -10.34 -21.84
CA LYS A 342 -28.63 -9.51 -21.30
C LYS A 342 -29.88 -9.54 -22.20
N GLY A 343 -30.99 -9.00 -21.69
CA GLY A 343 -32.26 -8.93 -22.43
C GLY A 343 -32.21 -8.04 -23.67
N ASP A 344 -31.29 -7.07 -23.70
CA ASP A 344 -31.00 -6.20 -24.84
C ASP A 344 -30.10 -6.86 -25.90
N GLY A 345 -29.71 -8.12 -25.71
CA GLY A 345 -28.82 -8.88 -26.59
C GLY A 345 -27.34 -8.64 -26.38
N THR A 346 -26.93 -7.66 -25.57
CA THR A 346 -25.52 -7.38 -25.26
C THR A 346 -24.97 -8.33 -24.19
N GLY A 347 -23.65 -8.47 -24.11
CA GLY A 347 -22.97 -9.41 -23.20
C GLY A 347 -22.46 -8.74 -21.92
N CYS A 348 -22.32 -9.53 -20.87
CA CYS A 348 -21.58 -9.15 -19.67
C CYS A 348 -20.88 -10.36 -19.04
N TYR A 349 -19.56 -10.26 -18.92
CA TYR A 349 -18.72 -11.14 -18.10
C TYR A 349 -18.59 -10.56 -16.69
N TYR A 350 -18.47 -11.44 -15.69
CA TYR A 350 -18.27 -11.06 -14.30
C TYR A 350 -16.90 -11.57 -13.83
N PHE A 351 -16.01 -10.63 -13.55
CA PHE A 351 -14.59 -10.89 -13.35
C PHE A 351 -14.25 -11.37 -11.93
N GLU A 352 -13.30 -12.30 -11.88
CA GLU A 352 -12.46 -12.58 -10.73
C GLU A 352 -11.24 -11.66 -10.69
N LEU A 353 -10.67 -11.43 -9.50
CA LEU A 353 -9.43 -10.65 -9.38
C LEU A 353 -8.30 -11.27 -10.21
N ASN A 354 -8.21 -12.60 -10.22
CA ASN A 354 -7.20 -13.33 -10.99
C ASN A 354 -7.38 -13.18 -12.51
N ASP A 355 -8.61 -12.99 -13.01
CA ASP A 355 -8.84 -12.75 -14.44
C ASP A 355 -8.09 -11.49 -14.90
N LEU A 356 -8.15 -10.40 -14.13
CA LEU A 356 -7.46 -9.15 -14.47
C LEU A 356 -5.95 -9.26 -14.24
N LYS A 357 -5.51 -10.00 -13.22
CA LYS A 357 -4.08 -10.30 -13.02
C LYS A 357 -3.51 -11.06 -14.22
N ASP A 358 -4.18 -12.12 -14.67
CA ASP A 358 -3.75 -12.90 -15.83
C ASP A 358 -3.75 -12.07 -17.13
N LEU A 359 -4.69 -11.14 -17.28
CA LEU A 359 -4.77 -10.28 -18.45
C LEU A 359 -3.69 -9.19 -18.47
N PHE A 360 -3.35 -8.58 -17.33
CA PHE A 360 -2.55 -7.36 -17.31
C PHE A 360 -1.20 -7.47 -16.60
N VAL A 361 -1.00 -8.44 -15.70
CA VAL A 361 0.19 -8.50 -14.84
C VAL A 361 1.17 -9.57 -15.33
N THR A 362 2.46 -9.28 -15.20
CA THR A 362 3.56 -10.23 -15.46
C THR A 362 3.49 -11.38 -14.45
N LYS A 363 3.68 -12.63 -14.88
CA LYS A 363 3.94 -13.74 -13.95
C LYS A 363 5.46 -13.78 -13.71
N ASP A 364 5.88 -13.89 -12.46
CA ASP A 364 7.29 -13.80 -12.04
C ASP A 364 8.24 -14.76 -12.80
N ASP A 365 7.70 -15.80 -13.45
CA ASP A 365 8.45 -16.81 -14.20
C ASP A 365 8.66 -16.50 -15.71
N ASP A 366 8.07 -15.42 -16.27
CA ASP A 366 8.12 -15.14 -17.72
C ASP A 366 8.92 -13.86 -18.04
N ILE A 367 10.24 -13.97 -17.90
CA ILE A 367 11.26 -12.93 -18.21
C ILE A 367 11.20 -12.47 -19.69
N SER A 368 10.47 -13.18 -20.55
CA SER A 368 10.39 -12.88 -21.98
C SER A 368 9.26 -11.92 -22.37
N ASN A 369 8.33 -11.61 -21.46
CA ASN A 369 7.09 -10.89 -21.78
C ASN A 369 7.08 -9.46 -21.23
N ASN A 370 7.90 -8.58 -21.82
CA ASN A 370 8.02 -7.14 -21.49
C ASN A 370 6.73 -6.31 -21.76
N ASP A 371 5.66 -6.94 -22.22
CA ASP A 371 4.42 -6.30 -22.66
C ASP A 371 3.29 -6.35 -21.61
N LYS A 372 3.62 -6.54 -20.33
CA LYS A 372 2.66 -6.57 -19.21
C LYS A 372 2.83 -5.35 -18.30
N LEU A 373 1.78 -5.04 -17.54
CA LEU A 373 1.68 -3.87 -16.68
C LEU A 373 2.06 -4.18 -15.23
N GLU A 374 2.58 -3.17 -14.54
CA GLU A 374 2.71 -3.11 -13.09
C GLU A 374 1.32 -2.99 -12.45
N LEU A 375 1.00 -3.82 -11.46
CA LEU A 375 -0.24 -3.72 -10.70
C LEU A 375 -0.11 -2.66 -9.60
N LEU A 376 -0.94 -1.61 -9.64
CA LEU A 376 -0.98 -0.57 -8.60
C LEU A 376 -2.07 -0.83 -7.57
N GLU A 377 -3.28 -1.19 -8.02
CA GLU A 377 -4.45 -1.44 -7.17
C GLU A 377 -5.37 -2.44 -7.87
N LEU A 378 -5.98 -3.39 -7.14
CA LEU A 378 -7.01 -4.28 -7.70
C LEU A 378 -7.86 -4.89 -6.58
N ASP A 379 -9.14 -4.52 -6.53
CA ASP A 379 -10.08 -5.04 -5.53
C ASP A 379 -11.55 -5.02 -6.02
N TYR A 380 -12.44 -5.60 -5.23
CA TYR A 380 -13.88 -5.49 -5.39
C TYR A 380 -14.47 -4.28 -4.67
N ILE A 381 -15.34 -3.55 -5.37
CA ILE A 381 -16.23 -2.56 -4.79
C ILE A 381 -17.59 -3.20 -4.58
N GLN A 382 -17.98 -3.34 -3.30
CA GLN A 382 -19.26 -3.93 -2.89
C GLN A 382 -20.20 -2.86 -2.34
N ARG A 383 -21.43 -2.81 -2.85
CA ARG A 383 -22.45 -1.87 -2.39
C ARG A 383 -23.82 -2.50 -2.30
N VAL A 384 -24.61 -2.02 -1.32
CA VAL A 384 -26.05 -2.30 -1.25
C VAL A 384 -26.84 -1.06 -1.66
N TYR A 385 -27.82 -1.27 -2.54
CA TYR A 385 -28.85 -0.29 -2.88
C TYR A 385 -30.19 -0.75 -2.32
N ARG A 386 -31.00 0.16 -1.79
CA ARG A 386 -32.40 -0.10 -1.48
C ARG A 386 -33.31 0.66 -2.45
N ASN A 387 -34.17 -0.06 -3.15
CA ASN A 387 -35.21 0.53 -3.98
C ASN A 387 -36.23 1.23 -3.09
N ARG A 388 -36.48 2.52 -3.36
CA ARG A 388 -37.44 3.32 -2.58
C ARG A 388 -38.89 2.94 -2.86
N GLY A 389 -39.19 2.36 -4.04
CA GLY A 389 -40.55 2.04 -4.45
C GLY A 389 -41.10 0.73 -3.89
N ASP A 390 -40.28 -0.32 -3.87
CA ASP A 390 -40.69 -1.67 -3.42
C ASP A 390 -39.91 -2.16 -2.18
N GLY A 391 -38.99 -1.34 -1.65
CA GLY A 391 -38.18 -1.68 -0.48
C GLY A 391 -37.08 -2.72 -0.73
N SER A 392 -36.95 -3.25 -1.96
CA SER A 392 -36.00 -4.32 -2.27
C SER A 392 -34.55 -3.84 -2.17
N CYS A 393 -33.72 -4.61 -1.47
CA CYS A 393 -32.28 -4.40 -1.46
C CYS A 393 -31.65 -5.14 -2.64
N ARG A 394 -30.70 -4.50 -3.34
CA ARG A 394 -29.86 -5.16 -4.34
C ARG A 394 -28.39 -4.98 -4.00
N ARG A 395 -27.66 -6.09 -3.99
CA ARG A 395 -26.20 -6.11 -3.81
C ARG A 395 -25.51 -6.02 -5.16
N ARG A 396 -24.55 -5.11 -5.27
CA ARG A 396 -23.76 -4.85 -6.47
C ARG A 396 -22.30 -5.05 -6.18
N VAL A 397 -21.62 -5.75 -7.07
CA VAL A 397 -20.18 -6.03 -6.98
C VAL A 397 -19.54 -5.58 -8.28
N TRP A 398 -18.55 -4.71 -8.15
CA TRP A 398 -17.70 -4.29 -9.25
C TRP A 398 -16.28 -4.69 -8.96
N ILE A 399 -15.50 -4.99 -10.00
CA ILE A 399 -14.05 -5.06 -9.90
C ILE A 399 -13.50 -3.69 -10.28
N GLN A 400 -12.48 -3.21 -9.57
CA GLN A 400 -11.76 -1.99 -9.89
C GLN A 400 -10.26 -2.28 -9.84
N GLY A 401 -9.52 -1.73 -10.79
CA GLY A 401 -8.06 -1.82 -10.76
C GLY A 401 -7.36 -0.63 -11.41
N ARG A 402 -6.07 -0.50 -11.07
CA ARG A 402 -5.12 0.46 -11.60
C ARG A 402 -3.83 -0.25 -11.94
N PHE A 403 -3.32 0.01 -13.13
CA PHE A 403 -2.12 -0.63 -13.66
C PHE A 403 -1.23 0.42 -14.33
N ARG A 404 0.08 0.22 -14.36
CA ARG A 404 1.03 1.13 -15.00
C ARG A 404 1.86 0.41 -16.05
N LYS A 405 2.07 1.02 -17.21
CA LYS A 405 3.03 0.51 -18.20
C LYS A 405 4.45 0.81 -17.74
N PRO A 406 5.36 -0.18 -17.69
CA PRO A 406 6.75 0.06 -17.33
C PRO A 406 7.41 1.12 -18.23
N MET A 407 8.43 1.80 -17.70
CA MET A 407 9.25 2.73 -18.48
C MET A 407 10.13 1.94 -19.48
N LEU A 408 10.30 2.43 -20.70
CA LEU A 408 11.21 1.82 -21.68
C LEU A 408 12.66 2.15 -21.29
N ASN A 409 13.47 1.13 -21.02
CA ASN A 409 14.91 1.29 -20.81
C ASN A 409 15.61 1.52 -22.16
N GLU A 410 16.17 2.72 -22.39
CA GLU A 410 17.06 3.00 -23.53
C GLU A 410 18.41 2.29 -23.37
N LYS A 411 18.45 0.97 -23.60
CA LYS A 411 19.69 0.19 -23.73
C LYS A 411 19.57 -0.89 -24.80
N SER A 412 19.49 -0.48 -26.07
CA SER A 412 19.88 -1.36 -27.19
C SER A 412 20.14 -0.54 -28.47
N ILE A 413 21.31 0.10 -28.56
CA ILE A 413 22.19 0.26 -29.73
C ILE A 413 23.53 0.82 -29.18
N GLY A 414 24.63 0.06 -29.34
CA GLY A 414 25.94 0.28 -28.67
C GLY A 414 26.69 1.57 -29.05
N HIS A 415 27.79 1.98 -28.42
CA HIS A 415 28.97 1.20 -27.98
C HIS A 415 29.74 1.92 -26.85
N SER A 416 30.28 1.12 -25.93
CA SER A 416 31.40 1.35 -24.99
C SER A 416 32.10 2.72 -24.96
N LYS A 417 31.97 3.48 -23.86
CA LYS A 417 33.00 3.72 -22.82
C LYS A 417 32.52 4.78 -21.79
N ASP A 418 32.51 4.36 -20.53
CA ASP A 418 32.65 5.13 -19.28
C ASP A 418 31.57 6.10 -18.73
N ILE A 419 30.79 5.55 -17.77
CA ILE A 419 30.49 6.02 -16.40
C ILE A 419 29.30 7.01 -16.12
N LYS A 420 28.20 6.36 -15.65
CA LYS A 420 27.24 6.66 -14.55
C LYS A 420 26.30 7.90 -14.58
N ARG A 421 24.97 7.62 -14.51
CA ARG A 421 23.98 7.92 -13.44
C ARG A 421 22.54 7.90 -14.03
N PHE A 422 21.45 7.35 -13.47
CA PHE A 422 21.11 6.18 -12.62
C PHE A 422 19.61 5.91 -12.86
N ASP A 423 19.22 4.64 -13.06
CA ASP A 423 17.88 4.13 -12.77
C ASP A 423 17.58 4.40 -11.29
N VAL A 424 16.38 4.87 -10.96
CA VAL A 424 15.96 5.05 -9.56
C VAL A 424 14.73 4.19 -9.28
N ASP A 425 14.97 3.10 -8.55
CA ASP A 425 13.98 2.24 -7.93
C ASP A 425 13.41 3.00 -6.71
N PRO A 426 12.12 3.39 -6.67
CA PRO A 426 11.55 4.19 -5.59
C PRO A 426 11.64 3.51 -4.21
N LEU A 427 11.59 2.17 -4.16
CA LEU A 427 11.79 1.43 -2.93
C LEU A 427 13.26 1.53 -2.51
N ARG A 428 14.19 1.35 -3.44
CA ARG A 428 15.63 1.52 -3.17
C ARG A 428 15.96 2.93 -2.71
N ASP A 429 15.44 3.97 -3.36
CA ASP A 429 15.62 5.37 -2.96
C ASP A 429 15.05 5.62 -1.57
N PHE A 430 13.89 5.02 -1.26
CA PHE A 430 13.31 5.08 0.08
C PHE A 430 14.23 4.41 1.09
N LEU A 431 14.70 3.19 0.84
CA LEU A 431 15.59 2.45 1.75
C LEU A 431 16.94 3.14 1.92
N ASP A 432 17.51 3.71 0.86
CA ASP A 432 18.77 4.47 0.86
C ASP A 432 18.69 5.72 1.76
N SER A 433 17.48 6.26 1.95
CA SER A 433 17.22 7.39 2.84
C SER A 433 16.57 7.02 4.18
N SER A 434 16.40 5.72 4.48
CA SER A 434 15.70 5.25 5.69
C SER A 434 16.30 5.80 6.99
N VAL A 435 17.63 5.74 7.14
CA VAL A 435 18.32 6.25 8.34
C VAL A 435 18.07 7.73 8.57
N ARG A 436 18.15 8.54 7.50
CA ARG A 436 17.88 9.98 7.57
C ARG A 436 16.44 10.27 8.00
N ARG A 437 15.47 9.50 7.49
CA ARG A 437 14.06 9.67 7.91
C ARG A 437 13.84 9.32 9.38
N TRP A 438 14.55 8.32 9.90
CA TRP A 438 14.54 8.04 11.33
C TRP A 438 15.21 9.15 12.15
N ASP A 439 16.32 9.73 11.68
CA ASP A 439 16.91 10.91 12.33
C ASP A 439 15.92 12.09 12.38
N ASP A 440 15.22 12.36 11.28
CA ASP A 440 14.22 13.43 11.20
C ASP A 440 13.04 13.16 12.15
N CYS A 441 12.60 11.90 12.25
CA CYS A 441 11.58 11.44 13.21
C CYS A 441 12.03 11.65 14.67
N TYR A 442 13.24 11.24 15.04
CA TYR A 442 13.71 11.47 16.42
C TYR A 442 13.92 12.95 16.74
N ARG A 443 14.19 13.79 15.73
CA ARG A 443 14.32 15.25 15.88
C ARG A 443 12.98 15.95 16.09
N SER A 444 11.90 15.47 15.48
CA SER A 444 10.55 16.04 15.64
C SER A 444 9.95 15.73 17.01
N LEU A 445 10.38 14.63 17.66
CA LEU A 445 9.89 14.26 18.99
C LEU A 445 10.25 15.31 20.05
N PRO A 446 9.32 15.72 20.92
CA PRO A 446 9.58 16.74 21.93
C PRO A 446 10.75 16.36 22.87
N GLU A 447 11.53 17.37 23.26
CA GLU A 447 12.50 17.26 24.36
C GLU A 447 11.71 16.97 25.65
N THR A 448 11.89 15.77 26.19
CA THR A 448 10.98 15.15 27.18
C THR A 448 10.63 16.05 28.36
N SER A 449 9.34 16.16 28.71
CA SER A 449 8.88 16.58 30.04
C SER A 449 8.65 15.35 30.93
N SER A 450 9.52 15.22 31.95
CA SER A 450 9.44 14.40 33.17
C SER A 450 9.35 12.86 33.09
N PRO A 451 10.12 12.14 33.94
CA PRO A 451 10.14 10.68 34.00
C PRO A 451 8.87 10.18 34.70
N CYS A 452 7.88 9.72 33.93
CA CYS A 452 6.73 9.05 34.50
C CYS A 452 7.06 7.58 34.80
N SER A 453 6.76 7.18 36.04
CA SER A 453 6.90 5.84 36.62
C SER A 453 6.56 4.69 35.67
N LEU A 454 7.45 3.70 35.58
CA LEU A 454 7.36 2.38 34.92
C LEU A 454 5.93 1.78 34.85
N PRO A 455 5.68 0.94 33.82
CA PRO A 455 5.85 -0.49 34.09
C PRO A 455 6.63 -1.23 32.99
N SER A 456 7.71 -1.89 33.39
CA SER A 456 8.02 -3.31 33.16
C SER A 456 7.54 -3.98 31.86
N ASN A 457 7.73 -3.39 30.67
CA ASN A 457 7.33 -4.08 29.43
C ASN A 457 8.18 -5.34 29.20
N LEU A 458 9.51 -5.28 29.33
CA LEU A 458 10.35 -6.47 29.10
C LEU A 458 10.06 -7.59 30.10
N PHE A 459 9.81 -7.27 31.37
CA PHE A 459 9.47 -8.29 32.38
C PHE A 459 8.12 -8.95 32.14
N GLN A 460 7.16 -8.24 31.53
CA GLN A 460 5.86 -8.79 31.19
C GLN A 460 5.90 -9.59 29.89
N ILE A 461 6.66 -9.12 28.90
CA ILE A 461 6.75 -9.73 27.58
C ILE A 461 7.70 -10.95 27.59
N PHE A 462 8.82 -10.86 28.31
CA PHE A 462 9.86 -11.90 28.40
C PHE A 462 10.25 -12.17 29.87
N PRO A 463 9.33 -12.70 30.70
CA PRO A 463 9.57 -12.87 32.13
C PRO A 463 10.70 -13.85 32.45
N ASN A 464 10.97 -14.83 31.59
CA ASN A 464 11.92 -15.91 31.87
C ASN A 464 13.37 -15.41 31.81
N GLU A 465 13.70 -14.61 30.80
CA GLU A 465 15.04 -14.09 30.55
C GLU A 465 15.47 -13.04 31.58
N PHE A 466 14.49 -12.30 32.11
CA PHE A 466 14.72 -11.24 33.08
C PHE A 466 14.35 -11.63 34.52
N LEU A 467 13.95 -12.88 34.75
CA LEU A 467 13.57 -13.41 36.06
C LEU A 467 14.54 -13.05 37.19
N PRO A 468 15.89 -13.10 37.00
CA PRO A 468 16.83 -12.77 38.07
C PRO A 468 16.64 -11.35 38.64
N TRP A 469 16.24 -10.38 37.80
CA TRP A 469 16.02 -8.99 38.20
C TRP A 469 14.57 -8.70 38.66
N ILE A 470 13.60 -9.56 38.29
CA ILE A 470 12.21 -9.47 38.76
C ILE A 470 12.10 -9.87 40.23
N SER A 471 12.72 -10.99 40.61
CA SER A 471 12.67 -11.50 41.99
C SER A 471 13.31 -10.56 43.01
N SER A 472 14.36 -9.83 42.63
CA SER A 472 15.05 -8.89 43.52
C SER A 472 14.24 -7.63 43.83
N GLN A 473 13.32 -7.21 42.96
CA GLN A 473 12.49 -6.01 43.18
C GLN A 473 11.26 -6.25 44.07
N SER A 474 10.83 -7.51 44.22
CA SER A 474 9.59 -7.87 44.94
C SER A 474 9.80 -8.31 46.40
N SER A 475 11.04 -8.50 46.86
CA SER A 475 11.33 -8.97 48.23
C SER A 475 11.27 -7.85 49.29
N ARG A 476 10.05 -7.45 49.66
CA ARG A 476 9.73 -6.96 51.03
C ARG A 476 9.10 -8.06 51.90
N ARG A 477 8.99 -9.29 51.40
CA ARG A 477 8.55 -10.45 52.18
C ARG A 477 9.67 -11.48 52.24
N THR A 478 10.09 -11.73 53.48
CA THR A 478 10.85 -12.90 53.91
C THR A 478 10.17 -14.14 53.38
N ASP A 479 10.81 -14.87 52.47
CA ASP A 479 10.85 -16.33 52.52
C ASP A 479 12.01 -16.87 51.66
N THR A 480 12.91 -17.50 52.40
CA THR A 480 13.98 -18.44 52.07
C THR A 480 13.92 -19.08 50.67
N ILE A 481 14.73 -18.58 49.73
CA ILE A 481 15.33 -19.41 48.68
C ILE A 481 16.85 -19.19 48.70
N CYS A 482 17.53 -20.27 49.03
CA CYS A 482 18.96 -20.43 49.23
C CYS A 482 19.74 -20.37 47.90
N GLY A 483 20.88 -19.68 47.90
CA GLY A 483 21.86 -19.77 46.82
C GLY A 483 22.83 -18.58 46.74
N THR A 484 23.89 -18.61 47.53
CA THR A 484 25.09 -17.80 47.26
C THR A 484 25.75 -18.32 45.99
N SER A 485 25.50 -17.70 44.84
CA SER A 485 26.24 -17.98 43.62
C SER A 485 26.73 -16.68 43.00
N ASN A 486 28.04 -16.60 42.81
CA ASN A 486 28.71 -15.57 42.02
C ASN A 486 28.20 -15.71 40.57
N THR A 487 27.09 -15.05 40.23
CA THR A 487 26.48 -15.18 38.91
C THR A 487 27.30 -14.39 37.90
N SER A 488 27.71 -15.05 36.81
CA SER A 488 28.42 -14.40 35.71
C SER A 488 27.64 -13.18 35.20
N PRO A 489 28.32 -12.10 34.76
CA PRO A 489 27.67 -10.97 34.12
C PRO A 489 26.86 -11.42 32.89
N VAL A 490 25.69 -10.82 32.71
CA VAL A 490 24.81 -11.03 31.56
C VAL A 490 24.94 -9.82 30.64
N THR A 491 25.15 -10.07 29.35
CA THR A 491 25.25 -9.04 28.32
C THR A 491 23.99 -9.02 27.47
N ALA A 492 23.24 -7.92 27.56
CA ALA A 492 22.08 -7.63 26.73
C ALA A 492 22.46 -6.62 25.63
N ILE A 493 22.05 -6.88 24.39
CA ILE A 493 22.18 -5.96 23.27
C ILE A 493 20.78 -5.56 22.81
N ASP A 494 20.54 -4.27 22.66
CA ASP A 494 19.30 -3.72 22.11
C ASP A 494 19.58 -3.21 20.70
N LEU A 495 19.11 -3.94 19.68
CA LEU A 495 19.34 -3.63 18.27
C LEU A 495 18.17 -2.84 17.69
N GLY A 496 18.46 -1.68 17.09
CA GLY A 496 17.44 -0.70 16.72
C GLY A 496 16.84 -0.04 17.97
N CYS A 497 17.71 0.32 18.92
CA CYS A 497 17.28 0.73 20.26
C CYS A 497 16.50 2.04 20.33
N GLY A 498 16.55 2.87 19.29
CA GLY A 498 16.00 4.22 19.28
C GLY A 498 16.53 5.05 20.44
N LEU A 499 15.63 5.63 21.23
CA LEU A 499 15.95 6.42 22.43
C LEU A 499 16.37 5.57 23.64
N GLY A 500 16.47 4.25 23.47
CA GLY A 500 16.85 3.27 24.49
C GLY A 500 15.65 2.60 25.17
N ASN A 501 15.79 1.30 25.46
CA ASN A 501 14.78 0.58 26.23
C ASN A 501 14.74 1.06 27.69
N GLU A 502 13.59 1.60 28.08
CA GLU A 502 13.30 2.07 29.45
C GLU A 502 13.61 1.04 30.55
N THR A 503 13.28 -0.24 30.33
CA THR A 503 13.51 -1.28 31.35
C THR A 503 15.02 -1.52 31.53
N LEU A 504 15.79 -1.54 30.45
CA LEU A 504 17.24 -1.68 30.51
C LEU A 504 17.91 -0.46 31.14
N LEU A 505 17.52 0.76 30.73
CA LEU A 505 18.04 2.01 31.30
C LEU A 505 17.81 2.07 32.82
N ASN A 506 16.59 1.74 33.26
CA ASN A 506 16.24 1.72 34.68
C ASN A 506 17.01 0.63 35.45
N LEU A 507 17.22 -0.55 34.86
CA LEU A 507 17.98 -1.63 35.49
C LEU A 507 19.44 -1.25 35.70
N VAL A 508 20.09 -0.70 34.68
CA VAL A 508 21.49 -0.31 34.77
C VAL A 508 21.67 0.84 35.76
N GLU A 509 20.80 1.85 35.72
CA GLU A 509 20.84 2.96 36.68
C GLU A 509 20.66 2.48 38.12
N TRP A 510 19.71 1.55 38.34
CA TRP A 510 19.49 0.93 39.64
C TRP A 510 20.73 0.17 40.13
N GLN A 511 21.39 -0.61 39.26
CA GLN A 511 22.63 -1.33 39.62
C GLN A 511 23.78 -0.37 39.96
N ALA A 512 23.91 0.75 39.24
CA ALA A 512 24.91 1.78 39.54
C ALA A 512 24.68 2.41 40.93
N LYS A 513 23.44 2.82 41.24
CA LYS A 513 23.06 3.40 42.54
C LYS A 513 23.31 2.44 43.71
N CYS A 514 22.91 1.18 43.58
CA CYS A 514 23.14 0.19 44.63
C CYS A 514 24.63 -0.05 44.91
N HIS A 515 25.50 0.09 43.90
CA HIS A 515 26.94 -0.04 44.10
C HIS A 515 27.56 1.22 44.75
N GLU A 516 27.09 2.42 44.39
CA GLU A 516 27.51 3.67 45.03
C GLU A 516 27.12 3.71 46.51
N GLU A 517 25.94 3.21 46.89
CA GLU A 517 25.52 3.10 48.29
C GLU A 517 26.43 2.15 49.09
N VAL A 518 26.77 0.98 48.52
CA VAL A 518 27.74 0.05 49.12
C VAL A 518 29.11 0.69 49.28
N TYR A 519 29.57 1.43 48.27
CA TYR A 519 30.85 2.14 48.31
C TYR A 519 30.86 3.26 49.35
N ARG A 520 29.76 4.00 49.49
CA ARG A 520 29.57 5.05 50.50
C ARG A 520 29.59 4.47 51.92
N GLN A 521 28.85 3.38 52.14
CA GLN A 521 28.87 2.67 53.44
C GLN A 521 30.28 2.19 53.80
N LYS A 522 31.03 1.63 52.84
CA LYS A 522 32.44 1.24 53.06
C LYS A 522 33.36 2.43 53.35
N LEU A 523 33.12 3.60 52.77
CA LEU A 523 33.88 4.81 53.08
C LEU A 523 33.57 5.34 54.48
N GLU A 524 32.30 5.32 54.89
CA GLU A 524 31.84 5.71 56.23
C GLU A 524 32.36 4.73 57.30
N GLU A 525 32.39 3.42 57.01
CA GLU A 525 33.01 2.39 57.86
C GLU A 525 34.53 2.59 58.03
N ASN A 526 35.21 3.17 57.04
CA ASN A 526 36.66 3.36 57.02
C ASN A 526 37.14 4.72 57.58
N GLY A 527 36.26 5.59 58.07
CA GLY A 527 36.69 6.89 58.61
C GLY A 527 35.65 7.66 59.44
N CYS A 528 35.64 7.39 60.75
CA CYS A 528 35.05 8.15 61.88
C CYS A 528 33.61 7.85 62.33
N GLY A 529 33.47 6.87 63.24
CA GLY A 529 32.73 7.06 64.51
C GLY A 529 31.37 6.36 64.69
N LEU A 530 31.39 5.36 65.59
CA LEU A 530 30.28 4.75 66.37
C LEU A 530 29.41 3.64 65.73
N SER A 531 29.58 2.47 66.35
CA SER A 531 28.86 1.20 66.30
C SER A 531 27.33 1.24 66.15
N SER A 532 26.79 0.37 65.28
CA SER A 532 25.88 -0.71 65.72
C SER A 532 25.68 -1.73 64.59
N SER A 533 26.05 -2.97 64.89
CA SER A 533 25.76 -4.20 64.14
C SER A 533 24.27 -4.39 63.85
N THR A 534 23.93 -4.78 62.62
CA THR A 534 23.43 -6.13 62.23
C THR A 534 22.61 -6.04 60.94
N CYS A 535 23.29 -5.91 59.80
CA CYS A 535 22.86 -6.48 58.52
C CYS A 535 24.02 -6.26 57.55
N SER A 536 24.80 -7.29 57.22
CA SER A 536 25.80 -7.14 56.18
C SER A 536 25.06 -7.05 54.85
N LEU A 537 25.31 -6.02 54.04
CA LEU A 537 24.71 -5.90 52.70
C LEU A 537 25.08 -7.07 51.76
N SER A 538 25.94 -8.00 52.21
CA SER A 538 26.26 -9.27 51.55
C SER A 538 25.16 -10.34 51.67
N ASP A 539 24.16 -10.16 52.53
CA ASP A 539 23.20 -11.22 52.87
C ASP A 539 21.97 -11.27 51.95
N PHE A 540 21.87 -10.33 51.00
CA PHE A 540 20.81 -10.32 49.99
C PHE A 540 21.31 -10.93 48.67
N PRO A 541 20.60 -11.90 48.07
CA PRO A 541 20.91 -12.39 46.73
C PRO A 541 20.77 -11.23 45.74
N LYS A 542 21.91 -10.79 45.18
CA LYS A 542 21.93 -9.75 44.16
C LYS A 542 21.73 -10.40 42.79
N PRO A 543 20.93 -9.79 41.90
CA PRO A 543 20.83 -10.28 40.54
C PRO A 543 22.19 -10.20 39.83
N PRO A 544 22.40 -10.97 38.75
CA PRO A 544 23.60 -10.88 37.94
C PRO A 544 23.82 -9.45 37.44
N LEU A 545 25.09 -9.13 37.26
CA LEU A 545 25.48 -7.86 36.68
C LEU A 545 24.98 -7.77 35.24
N LEU A 546 24.27 -6.69 34.88
CA LEU A 546 23.75 -6.50 33.53
C LEU A 546 24.64 -5.53 32.76
N ASN A 547 25.24 -5.99 31.68
CA ASN A 547 25.90 -5.14 30.69
C ASN A 547 24.91 -4.88 29.55
N VAL A 548 24.75 -3.61 29.16
CA VAL A 548 23.83 -3.20 28.11
C VAL A 548 24.57 -2.49 26.99
N HIS A 549 24.34 -2.95 25.76
CA HIS A 549 24.84 -2.32 24.54
C HIS A 549 23.65 -1.88 23.69
N PHE A 550 23.49 -0.57 23.53
CA PHE A 550 22.48 0.03 22.65
C PHE A 550 23.07 0.24 21.26
N ILE A 551 22.40 -0.23 20.22
CA ILE A 551 22.90 -0.10 18.84
C ILE A 551 21.77 0.40 17.96
N ASP A 552 22.02 1.50 17.25
CA ASP A 552 21.06 2.08 16.31
C ASP A 552 21.76 2.64 15.07
N ALA A 553 21.04 2.73 13.96
CA ALA A 553 21.52 3.34 12.74
C ALA A 553 21.38 4.88 12.76
N SER A 554 20.43 5.41 13.55
CA SER A 554 20.14 6.83 13.69
C SER A 554 21.15 7.51 14.61
N ASN A 555 21.78 8.58 14.10
CA ASN A 555 22.66 9.42 14.90
C ASN A 555 21.86 10.20 15.95
N GLU A 556 20.69 10.73 15.57
CA GLU A 556 19.83 11.50 16.47
C GLU A 556 19.36 10.64 17.66
N ALA A 557 18.97 9.39 17.42
CA ALA A 557 18.59 8.45 18.46
C ALA A 557 19.71 8.23 19.49
N ILE A 558 20.92 7.92 18.99
CA ILE A 558 22.09 7.67 19.84
C ILE A 558 22.51 8.93 20.62
N ASP A 559 22.48 10.10 19.98
CA ASP A 559 22.81 11.34 20.66
C ASP A 559 21.79 11.65 21.76
N ARG A 560 20.48 11.54 21.48
CA ARG A 560 19.44 11.72 22.50
C ARG A 560 19.54 10.71 23.64
N LEU A 561 19.83 9.44 23.34
CA LEU A 561 20.10 8.42 24.36
C LEU A 561 21.27 8.81 25.27
N ARG A 562 22.35 9.37 24.71
CA ARG A 562 23.48 9.88 25.51
C ARG A 562 23.08 11.08 26.38
N TYR A 563 22.02 11.81 26.04
CA TYR A 563 21.51 12.89 26.88
C TYR A 563 20.61 12.41 28.02
N ASP A 564 20.08 11.18 27.96
CA ASP A 564 19.25 10.60 29.02
C ASP A 564 19.98 10.61 30.38
N PRO A 565 19.37 11.14 31.45
CA PRO A 565 20.00 11.22 32.76
C PRO A 565 20.46 9.87 33.31
N ARG A 566 19.72 8.79 33.05
CA ARG A 566 20.01 7.43 33.53
C ARG A 566 21.20 6.85 32.79
N TYR A 567 21.24 7.05 31.46
CA TYR A 567 22.39 6.66 30.65
C TYR A 567 23.65 7.41 31.11
N LYS A 568 23.58 8.74 31.23
CA LYS A 568 24.69 9.58 31.70
C LYS A 568 25.21 9.17 33.06
N HIS A 569 24.30 8.95 34.00
CA HIS A 569 24.67 8.52 35.35
C HIS A 569 25.44 7.20 35.29
N ALA A 570 24.87 6.17 34.66
CA ALA A 570 25.51 4.87 34.55
C ALA A 570 26.84 4.89 33.77
N ALA A 571 26.94 5.69 32.70
CA ALA A 571 28.15 5.84 31.89
C ALA A 571 29.27 6.58 32.65
N ASN A 572 28.93 7.64 33.39
CA ASN A 572 29.91 8.38 34.20
C ASN A 572 30.42 7.54 35.38
N SER A 573 29.52 6.79 36.04
CA SER A 573 29.94 5.87 37.12
C SER A 573 30.89 4.78 36.59
N MET A 574 30.82 4.40 35.31
CA MET A 574 31.83 3.54 34.67
C MET A 574 33.19 4.25 34.50
N ALA A 575 33.22 5.48 34.00
CA ALA A 575 34.46 6.24 33.77
C ALA A 575 35.28 6.44 35.05
N GLU A 576 34.59 6.53 36.19
CA GLU A 576 35.22 6.65 37.51
C GLU A 576 35.58 5.29 38.15
N ASN A 577 35.45 4.17 37.42
CA ASN A 577 35.57 2.79 37.94
C ASN A 577 34.65 2.48 39.14
N LYS A 578 33.54 3.22 39.28
CA LYS A 578 32.60 3.11 40.41
C LYS A 578 31.39 2.22 40.11
N SER A 579 31.10 1.89 38.84
CA SER A 579 30.01 1.00 38.45
C SER A 579 30.52 -0.40 38.07
N PRO A 580 29.89 -1.48 38.56
CA PRO A 580 30.17 -2.81 38.07
C PRO A 580 29.51 -3.04 36.68
N ALA A 581 28.37 -2.41 36.38
CA ALA A 581 27.56 -2.68 35.19
C ALA A 581 28.01 -1.80 34.02
N LYS A 582 28.17 -2.40 32.83
CA LYS A 582 28.60 -1.66 31.64
C LYS A 582 27.42 -1.19 30.81
N ILE A 583 27.44 0.08 30.43
CA ILE A 583 26.49 0.65 29.48
C ILE A 583 27.28 1.32 28.35
N THR A 584 26.91 1.01 27.12
CA THR A 584 27.51 1.62 25.94
C THR A 584 26.47 1.79 24.84
N CYS A 585 26.76 2.68 23.91
CA CYS A 585 25.96 2.88 22.71
C CYS A 585 26.86 2.88 21.46
N GLN A 586 26.38 2.32 20.35
CA GLN A 586 27.10 2.28 19.08
C GLN A 586 26.18 2.77 17.94
N LEU A 587 26.69 3.69 17.12
CA LEU A 587 26.10 4.02 15.83
C LEU A 587 26.49 2.93 14.81
N CYS A 588 25.52 2.15 14.34
CA CYS A 588 25.73 1.08 13.36
C CYS A 588 24.44 0.75 12.61
N ASN A 589 24.49 0.83 11.28
CA ASN A 589 23.45 0.24 10.44
C ASN A 589 23.66 -1.28 10.37
N PHE A 590 23.03 -2.02 11.29
CA PHE A 590 23.19 -3.46 11.42
C PHE A 590 22.55 -4.27 10.27
N ALA A 591 21.83 -3.63 9.35
CA ALA A 591 21.34 -4.24 8.12
C ALA A 591 22.43 -4.33 7.02
N SER A 592 23.46 -3.48 7.08
CA SER A 592 24.52 -3.41 6.06
C SER A 592 25.92 -3.64 6.62
N SER A 593 26.11 -3.46 7.93
CA SER A 593 27.41 -3.56 8.60
C SER A 593 27.31 -4.40 9.87
N GLN A 594 28.32 -5.20 10.15
CA GLN A 594 28.36 -5.96 11.39
C GLN A 594 28.71 -5.05 12.59
N PRO A 595 27.92 -5.05 13.68
CA PRO A 595 28.26 -4.27 14.87
C PRO A 595 29.58 -4.72 15.51
N MET A 596 30.28 -3.80 16.16
CA MET A 596 31.62 -4.04 16.72
C MET A 596 31.52 -4.58 18.15
N VAL A 597 30.78 -5.66 18.31
CA VAL A 597 30.58 -6.33 19.60
C VAL A 597 31.10 -7.75 19.51
N ASN A 598 31.93 -8.15 20.48
CA ASN A 598 32.46 -9.50 20.56
C ASN A 598 31.33 -10.53 20.78
N GLN A 599 31.53 -11.78 20.37
CA GLN A 599 30.58 -12.90 20.55
C GLN A 599 30.32 -13.19 22.04
N SER A 600 29.46 -12.39 22.66
CA SER A 600 29.31 -12.35 24.12
C SER A 600 27.90 -12.00 24.57
N ALA A 601 26.97 -11.78 23.63
CA ALA A 601 25.59 -11.45 23.97
C ALA A 601 24.85 -12.68 24.49
N ASP A 602 24.33 -12.58 25.71
CA ASP A 602 23.39 -13.53 26.30
C ASP A 602 21.98 -13.33 25.74
N ILE A 603 21.59 -12.06 25.61
CA ILE A 603 20.26 -11.63 25.20
C ILE A 603 20.43 -10.58 24.10
N ILE A 604 19.74 -10.76 22.98
CA ILE A 604 19.58 -9.73 21.96
C ILE A 604 18.09 -9.37 21.88
N LEU A 605 17.80 -8.08 21.95
CA LEU A 605 16.46 -7.53 21.72
C LEU A 605 16.38 -7.03 20.28
N LEU A 606 15.36 -7.48 19.54
CA LEU A 606 14.96 -6.96 18.24
C LEU A 606 13.48 -6.56 18.34
N LEU A 607 13.24 -5.37 18.88
CA LEU A 607 11.91 -4.86 19.17
C LEU A 607 11.58 -3.73 18.20
N PHE A 608 10.64 -3.95 17.29
CA PHE A 608 10.23 -3.01 16.23
C PHE A 608 11.38 -2.55 15.33
N ALA A 609 12.43 -3.36 15.25
CA ALA A 609 13.68 -3.01 14.58
C ALA A 609 13.75 -3.55 13.15
N LEU A 610 13.28 -4.78 12.92
CA LEU A 610 13.35 -5.38 11.59
C LEU A 610 12.35 -4.73 10.63
N SER A 611 11.18 -4.32 11.12
CA SER A 611 10.17 -3.63 10.31
C SER A 611 10.63 -2.30 9.71
N ALA A 612 11.72 -1.72 10.20
CA ALA A 612 12.31 -0.49 9.69
C ALA A 612 13.31 -0.69 8.53
N ILE A 613 13.72 -1.94 8.27
CA ILE A 613 14.87 -2.26 7.39
C ILE A 613 14.46 -2.45 5.92
N GLY A 614 13.19 -2.72 5.62
CA GLY A 614 12.66 -2.94 4.27
C GLY A 614 11.82 -4.21 4.17
N PRO A 615 11.41 -4.66 2.96
CA PRO A 615 10.64 -5.89 2.82
C PRO A 615 11.48 -7.16 3.01
N TYR A 616 10.86 -8.20 3.58
CA TYR A 616 11.44 -9.55 3.60
C TYR A 616 11.35 -10.19 2.22
N GLN A 617 12.48 -10.71 1.70
CA GLN A 617 12.57 -11.35 0.39
C GLN A 617 12.99 -12.82 0.56
N ARG A 618 12.04 -13.75 0.33
CA ARG A 618 12.14 -15.17 0.69
C ARG A 618 13.10 -15.99 -0.19
N HIS A 619 13.42 -15.52 -1.40
CA HIS A 619 14.21 -16.27 -2.38
C HIS A 619 15.15 -15.37 -3.18
N GLN A 620 16.46 -15.47 -2.94
CA GLN A 620 17.46 -15.16 -3.95
C GLN A 620 17.99 -16.49 -4.50
N HIS A 621 17.91 -16.68 -5.82
CA HIS A 621 18.67 -17.73 -6.48
C HIS A 621 20.16 -17.49 -6.20
N GLN A 622 20.86 -18.54 -5.76
CA GLN A 622 22.27 -18.57 -5.37
C GLN A 622 23.28 -18.17 -6.50
N SER A 623 22.82 -17.57 -7.60
CA SER A 623 23.67 -17.17 -8.73
C SER A 623 24.00 -15.69 -8.81
N ASP A 624 23.32 -14.80 -8.07
CA ASP A 624 23.64 -13.37 -8.05
C ASP A 624 24.34 -13.00 -6.73
N ASN A 625 25.64 -12.78 -6.82
CA ASN A 625 26.56 -12.72 -5.69
C ASN A 625 26.58 -11.36 -4.96
N ASP A 626 25.57 -10.50 -5.07
CA ASP A 626 25.59 -9.16 -4.45
C ASP A 626 24.19 -8.64 -4.06
N SER A 627 23.73 -9.01 -2.87
CA SER A 627 22.95 -8.21 -1.89
C SER A 627 21.85 -9.03 -1.20
N ALA A 628 22.19 -9.80 -0.17
CA ALA A 628 21.18 -10.42 0.70
C ALA A 628 20.25 -9.34 1.30
N SER A 629 18.96 -9.67 1.48
CA SER A 629 17.97 -8.77 2.10
C SER A 629 18.52 -8.20 3.42
N GLY A 630 18.32 -6.90 3.66
CA GLY A 630 18.79 -6.23 4.88
C GLY A 630 18.30 -6.88 6.17
N MET A 631 17.10 -7.49 6.17
CA MET A 631 16.59 -8.27 7.30
C MET A 631 17.39 -9.56 7.53
N ILE A 632 17.75 -10.28 6.46
CA ILE A 632 18.57 -11.49 6.54
C ILE A 632 19.94 -11.14 7.11
N MET A 633 20.56 -10.07 6.61
CA MET A 633 21.85 -9.59 7.11
C MET A 633 21.76 -9.15 8.58
N ALA A 634 20.72 -8.41 8.96
CA ALA A 634 20.48 -7.99 10.34
C ALA A 634 20.36 -9.18 11.31
N VAL A 635 19.57 -10.20 10.95
CA VAL A 635 19.43 -11.41 11.77
C VAL A 635 20.74 -12.20 11.81
N GLN A 636 21.46 -12.30 10.68
CA GLN A 636 22.76 -12.97 10.66
C GLN A 636 23.80 -12.25 11.55
N HIS A 637 23.83 -10.91 11.54
CA HIS A 637 24.70 -10.14 12.43
C HIS A 637 24.32 -10.33 13.90
N ALA A 638 23.01 -10.38 14.22
CA ALA A 638 22.55 -10.70 15.57
C ALA A 638 23.03 -12.09 16.01
N VAL A 639 22.88 -13.12 15.16
CA VAL A 639 23.39 -14.48 15.42
C VAL A 639 24.91 -14.49 15.64
N ASN A 640 25.65 -13.65 14.92
CA ASN A 640 27.11 -13.57 15.04
C ASN A 640 27.55 -12.99 16.39
N MET A 641 26.79 -12.07 16.98
CA MET A 641 27.07 -11.49 18.31
C MET A 641 26.63 -12.39 19.47
N LEU A 642 25.63 -13.25 19.22
CA LEU A 642 25.07 -14.14 20.21
C LEU A 642 26.06 -15.24 20.60
N LYS A 643 26.21 -15.48 21.90
CA LYS A 643 26.95 -16.65 22.41
C LYS A 643 26.14 -17.94 22.18
N ASP A 644 26.78 -19.09 22.32
CA ASP A 644 26.08 -20.38 22.33
C ASP A 644 25.07 -20.42 23.49
N ASP A 645 23.87 -20.93 23.25
CA ASP A 645 22.70 -20.86 24.14
C ASP A 645 22.17 -19.45 24.45
N GLY A 646 22.72 -18.40 23.83
CA GLY A 646 22.12 -17.07 23.89
C GLY A 646 20.78 -17.01 23.16
N VAL A 647 19.96 -16.02 23.52
CA VAL A 647 18.60 -15.87 23.01
C VAL A 647 18.37 -14.54 22.30
N ILE A 648 17.56 -14.58 21.25
CA ILE A 648 16.99 -13.40 20.60
C ILE A 648 15.53 -13.27 21.00
N LEU A 649 15.16 -12.11 21.50
CA LEU A 649 13.81 -11.71 21.87
C LEU A 649 13.29 -10.77 20.80
N PHE A 650 12.30 -11.22 20.06
CA PHE A 650 11.76 -10.54 18.89
C PHE A 650 10.33 -10.08 19.17
N GLN A 651 10.05 -8.83 18.82
CA GLN A 651 8.68 -8.34 18.75
C GLN A 651 8.56 -7.33 17.62
N ASP A 652 7.61 -7.52 16.70
CA ASP A 652 7.40 -6.55 15.62
C ASP A 652 5.93 -6.53 15.16
N TYR A 653 5.58 -5.63 14.24
CA TYR A 653 4.21 -5.50 13.73
C TYR A 653 3.75 -6.77 13.01
N ALA A 654 2.53 -7.22 13.31
CA ALA A 654 1.93 -8.38 12.66
C ALA A 654 0.98 -7.97 11.54
N ARG A 655 0.87 -8.82 10.51
CA ARG A 655 -0.21 -8.71 9.53
C ARG A 655 -1.58 -8.66 10.21
N TYR A 656 -2.49 -7.89 9.61
CA TYR A 656 -3.84 -7.58 10.08
C TYR A 656 -3.90 -6.79 11.40
N ASP A 657 -2.83 -6.07 11.76
CA ASP A 657 -2.92 -4.97 12.74
C ASP A 657 -3.77 -3.83 12.16
N ASP A 658 -4.55 -3.14 13.00
CA ASP A 658 -5.40 -2.02 12.53
C ASP A 658 -4.58 -0.91 11.85
N ASP A 659 -3.30 -0.70 12.22
CA ASP A 659 -2.44 0.26 11.52
C ASP A 659 -2.11 -0.22 10.10
N GLN A 660 -1.92 -1.53 9.89
CA GLN A 660 -1.75 -2.05 8.54
C GLN A 660 -3.00 -1.81 7.70
N LEU A 661 -4.18 -2.09 8.27
CA LEU A 661 -5.46 -1.89 7.60
C LEU A 661 -5.71 -0.39 7.30
N GLN A 662 -5.34 0.49 8.23
CA GLN A 662 -5.41 1.92 8.03
C GLN A 662 -4.42 2.37 6.94
N LEU A 663 -3.16 1.96 6.99
CA LEU A 663 -2.15 2.32 5.99
C LEU A 663 -2.48 1.76 4.60
N ASN A 664 -3.11 0.59 4.51
CA ASN A 664 -3.66 0.06 3.25
C ASN A 664 -4.72 0.99 2.64
N SER A 665 -5.44 1.77 3.46
CA SER A 665 -6.43 2.74 2.97
C SER A 665 -5.82 4.10 2.62
N VAL A 666 -4.54 4.33 2.93
CA VAL A 666 -3.83 5.59 2.71
C VAL A 666 -3.05 5.52 1.40
N VAL A 667 -3.47 6.31 0.42
CA VAL A 667 -2.86 6.34 -0.91
C VAL A 667 -1.39 6.76 -0.79
N GLY A 668 -0.50 5.97 -1.38
CA GLY A 668 0.95 6.22 -1.36
C GLY A 668 1.68 5.65 -0.14
N ALA A 669 0.98 5.25 0.92
CA ALA A 669 1.63 4.69 2.10
C ALA A 669 2.28 3.34 1.82
N GLN A 670 1.78 2.53 0.88
CA GLN A 670 2.36 1.22 0.57
C GLN A 670 3.54 1.33 -0.41
N LEU A 671 4.73 0.88 0.00
CA LEU A 671 5.95 0.85 -0.83
C LEU A 671 6.19 -0.52 -1.48
N SER A 672 5.82 -1.60 -0.79
CA SER A 672 5.86 -2.97 -1.32
C SER A 672 4.89 -3.86 -0.52
N GLU A 673 4.82 -5.16 -0.83
CA GLU A 673 3.94 -6.08 -0.11
C GLU A 673 4.28 -6.05 1.39
N ASN A 674 3.28 -5.68 2.21
CA ASN A 674 3.38 -5.56 3.67
C ASN A 674 4.39 -4.50 4.18
N PHE A 675 4.97 -3.66 3.33
CA PHE A 675 5.87 -2.57 3.73
C PHE A 675 5.26 -1.20 3.43
N PHE A 676 5.14 -0.36 4.45
CA PHE A 676 4.46 0.93 4.38
C PHE A 676 5.28 2.07 4.97
N VAL A 677 5.00 3.29 4.54
CA VAL A 677 5.45 4.54 5.15
C VAL A 677 4.42 4.98 6.18
N ARG A 678 4.88 5.29 7.39
CA ARG A 678 4.09 5.87 8.47
C ARG A 678 4.45 7.35 8.65
N CYS A 679 3.46 8.22 8.47
CA CYS A 679 3.58 9.66 8.75
C CYS A 679 3.05 9.97 10.17
N GLU A 680 3.70 10.89 10.88
CA GLU A 680 3.34 11.23 12.27
C GLU A 680 2.29 12.35 12.41
N GLU A 681 2.05 13.13 11.35
CA GLU A 681 1.06 14.22 11.37
C GLU A 681 -0.33 13.71 10.94
N VAL A 682 -1.26 13.72 11.89
CA VAL A 682 -2.69 13.52 11.64
C VAL A 682 -3.34 14.88 11.81
N ASP A 683 -3.68 15.55 10.71
CA ASP A 683 -4.63 16.66 10.77
C ASP A 683 -5.99 16.13 11.26
N ASP A 684 -6.67 16.92 12.10
CA ASP A 684 -7.96 16.59 12.75
C ASP A 684 -9.09 16.23 11.76
N ASP A 685 -8.88 16.43 10.44
CA ASP A 685 -9.81 16.18 9.35
C ASP A 685 -9.62 14.82 8.63
N HIS A 686 -8.78 13.90 9.12
CA HIS A 686 -8.57 12.55 8.56
C HIS A 686 -8.12 12.47 7.08
N ASN A 687 -7.68 13.58 6.48
CA ASN A 687 -7.04 13.58 5.17
C ASN A 687 -5.53 13.36 5.33
N GLN A 688 -5.07 12.11 5.31
CA GLN A 688 -3.64 11.83 5.19
C GLN A 688 -3.20 12.08 3.74
N THR A 689 -2.65 13.26 3.48
CA THR A 689 -1.85 13.52 2.28
C THR A 689 -0.46 12.92 2.45
N PHE A 690 0.03 12.25 1.40
CA PHE A 690 1.36 11.65 1.39
C PHE A 690 2.43 12.73 1.54
N SER A 691 3.16 12.75 2.67
CA SER A 691 4.40 13.51 2.78
C SER A 691 5.57 12.60 2.40
N SER A 692 6.60 13.18 1.78
CA SER A 692 7.89 12.51 1.55
C SER A 692 8.68 12.22 2.85
N THR A 693 8.09 12.56 4.01
CA THR A 693 8.65 12.54 5.36
C THR A 693 7.91 11.51 6.22
N GLY A 694 8.43 10.29 6.31
CA GLY A 694 7.85 9.24 7.15
C GLY A 694 8.78 8.05 7.34
N THR A 695 8.49 7.19 8.31
CA THR A 695 9.34 6.02 8.63
C THR A 695 8.74 4.74 8.05
N GLY A 696 9.60 3.80 7.65
CA GLY A 696 9.16 2.51 7.11
C GLY A 696 8.65 1.57 8.21
N CYS A 697 7.60 0.80 7.91
CA CYS A 697 7.08 -0.25 8.76
C CYS A 697 6.63 -1.47 7.94
N TYR A 698 7.27 -2.62 8.19
CA TYR A 698 6.89 -3.93 7.66
C TYR A 698 5.95 -4.68 8.62
N PHE A 699 4.97 -5.40 8.08
CA PHE A 699 4.02 -6.22 8.84
C PHE A 699 4.23 -7.71 8.55
N PHE A 700 4.68 -8.45 9.56
CA PHE A 700 5.11 -9.84 9.44
C PHE A 700 3.96 -10.86 9.59
N ASP A 701 4.05 -11.97 8.86
CA ASP A 701 3.39 -13.22 9.25
C ASP A 701 4.32 -14.13 10.11
N LEU A 702 3.74 -15.14 10.78
CA LEU A 702 4.52 -16.03 11.65
C LEU A 702 5.49 -16.92 10.88
N GLU A 703 5.17 -17.32 9.66
CA GLU A 703 6.00 -18.25 8.89
C GLU A 703 7.23 -17.54 8.31
N GLU A 704 7.08 -16.29 7.88
CA GLU A 704 8.18 -15.41 7.49
C GLU A 704 9.19 -15.24 8.63
N VAL A 705 8.70 -14.96 9.84
CA VAL A 705 9.56 -14.81 11.02
C VAL A 705 10.18 -16.16 11.40
N ARG A 706 9.43 -17.26 11.31
CA ARG A 706 9.97 -18.60 11.56
C ARG A 706 11.15 -18.87 10.63
N GLU A 707 10.93 -18.76 9.32
CA GLU A 707 11.94 -19.03 8.30
C GLU A 707 13.15 -18.11 8.43
N LEU A 708 12.94 -16.81 8.62
CA LEU A 708 14.02 -15.83 8.75
C LEU A 708 15.00 -16.21 9.87
N PHE A 709 14.48 -16.61 11.03
CA PHE A 709 15.31 -16.95 12.19
C PHE A 709 15.86 -18.40 12.10
N THR A 710 15.07 -19.37 11.62
CA THR A 710 15.54 -20.76 11.50
C THR A 710 16.59 -20.91 10.41
N ASN A 711 16.48 -20.18 9.30
CA ASN A 711 17.47 -20.18 8.22
C ASN A 711 18.80 -19.57 8.68
N ALA A 712 18.77 -18.64 9.65
CA ALA A 712 19.95 -18.12 10.33
C ALA A 712 20.54 -19.09 11.39
N GLY A 713 19.94 -20.28 11.54
CA GLY A 713 20.42 -21.34 12.43
C GLY A 713 19.95 -21.25 13.87
N LEU A 714 18.83 -20.56 14.13
CA LEU A 714 18.22 -20.47 15.45
C LEU A 714 17.09 -21.49 15.64
N GLU A 715 16.93 -21.96 16.87
CA GLU A 715 15.79 -22.77 17.31
C GLU A 715 14.66 -21.85 17.77
N VAL A 716 13.41 -22.21 17.44
CA VAL A 716 12.22 -21.48 17.90
C VAL A 716 11.80 -21.98 19.27
N LEU A 717 11.93 -21.15 20.31
CA LEU A 717 11.43 -21.44 21.65
C LEU A 717 9.96 -21.02 21.83
N GLN A 718 9.58 -19.89 21.23
CA GLN A 718 8.22 -19.34 21.24
C GLN A 718 8.03 -18.52 19.96
N LEU A 719 6.88 -18.63 19.31
CA LEU A 719 6.52 -17.78 18.18
C LEU A 719 5.01 -17.72 18.03
N GLU A 720 4.41 -16.56 18.28
CA GLU A 720 2.97 -16.39 18.31
C GLU A 720 2.52 -14.97 17.97
N TYR A 721 1.23 -14.82 17.66
CA TYR A 721 0.61 -13.50 17.60
C TYR A 721 0.17 -13.04 18.98
N VAL A 722 0.49 -11.79 19.32
CA VAL A 722 -0.04 -11.12 20.51
C VAL A 722 -1.00 -10.04 20.06
N THR A 723 -2.24 -10.08 20.55
CA THR A 723 -3.29 -9.13 20.17
C THR A 723 -3.78 -8.37 21.40
N ARG A 724 -3.87 -7.04 21.31
CA ARG A 724 -4.46 -6.18 22.33
C ARG A 724 -5.57 -5.33 21.74
N VAL A 725 -6.77 -5.45 22.31
CA VAL A 725 -7.91 -4.61 21.94
C VAL A 725 -8.07 -3.50 22.98
N THR A 726 -8.09 -2.26 22.53
CA THR A 726 -8.33 -1.08 23.38
C THR A 726 -9.67 -0.45 23.01
N LYS A 727 -10.50 -0.18 24.02
CA LYS A 727 -11.79 0.50 23.84
C LYS A 727 -11.64 1.96 24.28
N LYS A 728 -11.95 2.92 23.41
CA LYS A 728 -11.95 4.36 23.77
C LYS A 728 -13.17 4.64 24.66
N SER A 729 -12.98 4.94 25.96
CA SER A 729 -14.03 5.57 26.77
C SER A 729 -13.94 7.09 26.60
N GLY A 730 -15.04 7.75 26.24
CA GLY A 730 -15.07 9.21 26.07
C GLY A 730 -14.55 9.95 27.29
N LYS A 731 -13.47 10.73 27.13
CA LYS A 731 -12.99 11.67 28.15
C LYS A 731 -13.86 12.93 28.09
N ASN A 732 -14.96 12.91 28.83
CA ASN A 732 -15.60 14.02 29.54
C ASN A 732 -17.03 13.61 29.86
N GLY A 733 -17.32 13.35 31.14
CA GLY A 733 -18.60 12.87 31.64
C GLY A 733 -19.76 13.87 31.56
N ARG A 734 -19.79 14.77 30.58
CA ARG A 734 -20.88 15.70 30.29
C ARG A 734 -20.97 15.99 28.79
N ASP A 735 -21.23 14.95 28.02
CA ASP A 735 -22.04 15.00 26.79
C ASP A 735 -22.33 13.56 26.38
N CYS A 736 -23.35 13.00 27.04
CA CYS A 736 -23.91 11.71 26.68
C CYS A 736 -25.34 11.95 26.19
N ASN A 737 -25.48 12.23 24.89
CA ASN A 737 -26.74 12.05 24.19
C ASN A 737 -26.54 11.52 22.77
N ARG A 738 -27.02 10.27 22.57
CA ARG A 738 -27.57 9.67 21.35
C ARG A 738 -26.65 9.55 20.11
N ASN A 739 -25.67 8.64 20.20
CA ASN A 739 -25.17 7.72 19.14
C ASN A 739 -23.75 7.22 19.48
N GLY A 740 -23.54 6.68 20.69
CA GLY A 740 -22.22 6.30 21.19
C GLY A 740 -21.76 4.92 20.72
N GLY A 741 -21.18 4.84 19.51
CA GLY A 741 -20.37 3.68 19.11
C GLY A 741 -19.03 3.68 19.85
N VAL A 742 -18.72 2.62 20.60
CA VAL A 742 -17.41 2.46 21.24
C VAL A 742 -16.41 2.04 20.15
N ALA A 743 -15.56 2.96 19.69
CA ALA A 743 -14.45 2.62 18.81
C ALA A 743 -13.45 1.72 19.56
N SER A 744 -13.24 0.50 19.06
CA SER A 744 -12.18 -0.41 19.53
C SER A 744 -11.04 -0.44 18.53
N ARG A 745 -9.80 -0.25 18.98
CA ARG A 745 -8.58 -0.42 18.19
C ARG A 745 -7.89 -1.71 18.58
N THR A 746 -7.63 -2.57 17.61
CA THR A 746 -6.92 -3.84 17.73
C THR A 746 -5.47 -3.65 17.30
N ARG A 747 -4.54 -3.88 18.22
CA ARG A 747 -3.12 -3.95 17.94
C ARG A 747 -2.66 -5.40 17.91
N ARG A 748 -1.83 -5.76 16.96
CA ARG A 748 -1.34 -7.10 16.73
C ARG A 748 0.17 -7.07 16.48
N TRP A 749 0.87 -7.95 17.17
CA TRP A 749 2.32 -8.10 17.08
C TRP A 749 2.70 -9.56 16.87
N VAL A 750 3.83 -9.80 16.21
CA VAL A 750 4.50 -11.10 16.25
C VAL A 750 5.46 -11.07 17.43
N LEU A 751 5.34 -12.04 18.33
CA LEU A 751 6.23 -12.24 19.46
C LEU A 751 7.04 -13.52 19.23
N GLY A 752 8.37 -13.43 19.32
CA GLY A 752 9.28 -14.55 19.10
C GLY A 752 10.38 -14.65 20.15
N ARG A 753 10.75 -15.88 20.50
CA ARG A 753 11.94 -16.21 21.30
C ARG A 753 12.73 -17.27 20.55
N PHE A 754 13.98 -16.97 20.25
CA PHE A 754 14.84 -17.81 19.45
C PHE A 754 16.15 -18.09 20.17
N ARG A 755 16.66 -19.31 20.09
CA ARG A 755 17.90 -19.72 20.76
C ARG A 755 18.95 -20.14 19.75
N LYS A 756 20.20 -19.74 19.97
CA LYS A 756 21.33 -20.26 19.20
C LYS A 756 21.75 -21.61 19.76
N ALA A 757 21.57 -22.65 18.95
CA ALA A 757 21.98 -24.00 19.33
C ALA A 757 23.49 -24.06 19.61
N PRO A 758 23.92 -24.76 20.67
CA PRO A 758 25.34 -24.90 21.00
C PRO A 758 26.08 -25.66 19.89
N ARG A 759 27.31 -25.23 19.56
CA ARG A 759 28.09 -25.76 18.43
C ARG A 759 28.33 -27.28 18.48
N HIS A 760 28.19 -27.91 19.64
CA HIS A 760 28.40 -29.35 19.86
C HIS A 760 27.22 -30.26 19.47
N GLN A 761 26.07 -29.74 19.04
CA GLN A 761 24.92 -30.56 18.60
C GLN A 761 24.78 -30.76 17.08
N LYS A 762 25.63 -30.14 16.25
CA LYS A 762 25.56 -30.26 14.78
C LYS A 762 26.30 -31.47 14.18
N SER A 763 26.84 -32.37 14.99
CA SER A 763 27.61 -33.55 14.53
C SER A 763 26.98 -34.90 14.91
N ALA A 764 25.66 -34.97 15.11
CA ALA A 764 24.95 -36.22 15.38
C ALA A 764 23.93 -36.52 14.28
#